data_AF-A0A6H5JEK8-F1
#
_entry.id   AF-A0A6H5JEK8-F1
#
_cell.length_a   1.000
_cell.length_b   1.000
_cell.length_c   1.000
_cell.angle_alpha   90.00
_cell.angle_beta   90.00
_cell.angle_gamma   90.00
#
_symmetry.space_group_name_H-M   'P 1'
#
loop_
_entity.id
_entity.type
_entity.pdbx_description
1 polymer ?
#
loop_
_entity_poly.entity_id
_entity_poly.type
_entity_poly.pdbx_seq_one_letter_code
_entity_poly.pdbx_strand_id
1 'polypeptide(L)'
;MGSQADETFAGYQASGPVPQDEGAARSSRALLPKRAVMGIAAFGVVGLASVFLSRQGTAVEQHTKSELSTQHSSKNGRDHEEQFDDKGRFIFREYDMQKPFSSFLPGIGGEWGTPLYAFYNNRGQSMVSVGSVNKDGAMMEFLPASLAYQEVPWVGFRTFIKGTRKGKTWVHQPFFPESTGELVKQEGGRKMRRNMHIGMNELEIREENDDLDLDASVQYYEVPNEDFGAIIRRTTLTNTHDSETLEIEALDGMARVLPYGLQDLPYKVMARTFEAWMEVHNVDGEEKKAPFFRLSQGTADTEEVQIITQGNWAISFLETEGDEGHEELLDFIVDPAVVFGGVDTAIEAPTAFILSPLKDLLEQLQVIRGRTPCAFAAANVTLKPGQSVTITSAYGQARDVETFNNVIIPAITARSFVQTKLIEAEELTERLTKGVKMVSGSPLFDGFVKQAYLDNLLRGGVPSIMGDAEDAKVLNIFSRKHGDLERDYNDFVIESTYFSQGPGNFRDVAQNRRSDVVYEPRVGDFDVRLFLSLTQADAYNPLIVGTSKFSLPSEDVASALALTATDAHSAANLTALLSKPFLPGDLFRSMDVQEIHLTVPKPEFLRSIATAASQVADASFAQNGFWADHWTYTLDLIENYLMVYPENKEYLMYDSDPVPFFQSPGQVNPRDDKYVETERGVRQYTCVANDEEKVKLLESRKKEVGANWQRAVNGEIFAVPAISKLVSLAVIKFATLDPLGMGVEMDGGKPGWNDAMNGLPGLLGSGTPETFELLRLLRFLRVVLKEYPERSIPIYTELHDLIEAVRGELKTYNDNGGGEDDDGAFNANEGIWTVKEVDQQYWDNVRFSLEGYREAVRLHFSGGSIEYTASELDDFLAEMEAKMESGVERAIEATAGETPCFFWYETTEYHPVNNGTEDYFGRPHVVVDRTRAHTVPLFLEGPTRRMKVLKTKEEKKALYEQVLNSTLYDDELKMYKISENLEGQPEELGRMLAFPPGWLENESIWMHMSFKWYLEILRAGLFTEFWEEAKTGMPPFMDPAVYGRSPLEMASFIVSSAFPDPDMWGSGYLARLSGSTAELLSVLNLATAGPEPFISTNEGLSLEFTPALPEWMFTIEGKVSFTFMGGANVTYHNPRGLDTWHEDFGEVSKMVVRLAGDGTIAGGDAGEDGGQGVITCPLDDLDPGQDVVLELDSGVLPPPYAEMVRAQAVRAIDVHYK
;
A
#
# COMPACT_ATOMS: atom_id res chain seq x y z
N MET A 1 19.82 17.97 6.75
CA MET A 1 21.06 17.67 5.97
C MET A 1 20.67 16.61 4.94
N GLY A 2 21.30 16.58 3.76
CA GLY A 2 20.90 15.64 2.71
C GLY A 2 21.42 14.22 2.97
N SER A 3 20.53 13.26 3.18
CA SER A 3 20.85 11.84 3.28
C SER A 3 21.00 11.23 1.88
N GLN A 4 22.24 10.91 1.48
CA GLN A 4 22.45 9.90 0.44
C GLN A 4 22.30 8.52 1.08
N ALA A 5 21.31 7.76 0.61
CA ALA A 5 21.06 6.37 0.98
C ALA A 5 20.88 5.52 -0.29
N ASP A 6 21.73 5.78 -1.30
CA ASP A 6 21.81 4.99 -2.52
C ASP A 6 22.71 3.76 -2.28
N GLU A 7 22.16 2.62 -1.86
CA GLU A 7 22.78 1.33 -2.12
C GLU A 7 21.75 0.19 -2.17
N THR A 8 21.26 -0.08 -3.38
CA THR A 8 20.52 -1.31 -3.68
C THR A 8 21.47 -2.51 -3.59
N PHE A 9 20.95 -3.68 -3.16
CA PHE A 9 21.72 -4.92 -3.03
C PHE A 9 22.30 -5.41 -4.38
N ALA A 10 23.48 -4.89 -4.75
CA ALA A 10 24.34 -5.46 -5.78
C ALA A 10 25.14 -6.64 -5.19
N GLY A 11 25.27 -7.72 -5.97
CA GLY A 11 25.89 -8.96 -5.47
C GLY A 11 27.36 -8.81 -5.07
N TYR A 12 27.77 -9.54 -4.03
CA TYR A 12 29.16 -9.64 -3.54
C TYR A 12 30.18 -9.87 -4.68
N GLN A 13 30.86 -8.81 -5.12
CA GLN A 13 32.07 -8.94 -5.93
C GLN A 13 33.30 -9.05 -5.01
N ALA A 14 34.01 -10.18 -5.10
CA ALA A 14 35.23 -10.40 -4.36
C ALA A 14 36.38 -9.52 -4.89
N SER A 15 37.20 -9.00 -3.98
CA SER A 15 38.23 -7.99 -4.27
C SER A 15 39.41 -8.50 -5.10
N GLY A 16 39.71 -7.79 -6.20
CA GLY A 16 41.07 -7.43 -6.63
C GLY A 16 42.04 -8.53 -7.14
N PRO A 17 42.68 -8.35 -8.31
CA PRO A 17 43.64 -9.33 -8.83
C PRO A 17 45.00 -9.28 -8.10
N VAL A 18 45.53 -10.45 -7.76
CA VAL A 18 46.93 -10.62 -7.27
C VAL A 18 47.88 -10.78 -8.46
N PRO A 19 48.99 -10.02 -8.54
CA PRO A 19 49.97 -10.17 -9.62
C PRO A 19 50.70 -11.53 -9.58
N GLN A 20 50.90 -12.15 -10.75
CA GLN A 20 51.87 -13.22 -10.93
C GLN A 20 53.23 -12.64 -11.33
N ASP A 21 54.32 -13.15 -10.75
CA ASP A 21 55.67 -13.04 -11.31
C ASP A 21 56.53 -14.27 -10.89
N GLU A 22 57.61 -14.55 -11.62
CA GLU A 22 58.29 -15.85 -11.64
C GLU A 22 59.45 -16.01 -10.61
N GLY A 23 59.78 -17.25 -10.21
CA GLY A 23 60.91 -17.49 -9.27
C GLY A 23 61.25 -18.95 -8.95
N ALA A 24 61.83 -19.70 -9.89
CA ALA A 24 62.04 -21.15 -9.79
C ALA A 24 63.18 -21.64 -8.86
N ALA A 25 63.00 -22.83 -8.25
CA ALA A 25 64.10 -23.74 -7.85
C ALA A 25 63.65 -25.22 -7.76
N ARG A 26 64.54 -26.18 -8.05
CA ARG A 26 64.28 -27.65 -8.02
C ARG A 26 65.29 -28.40 -7.14
N SER A 27 64.83 -29.35 -6.31
CA SER A 27 65.49 -30.65 -5.98
C SER A 27 64.77 -31.37 -4.82
N SER A 28 64.76 -32.72 -4.67
CA SER A 28 65.01 -33.81 -5.62
C SER A 28 64.48 -35.17 -5.08
N ARG A 29 64.25 -36.15 -5.99
CA ARG A 29 64.20 -37.64 -5.80
C ARG A 29 63.67 -38.18 -4.44
N ALA A 30 62.46 -38.74 -4.29
CA ALA A 30 61.78 -39.84 -4.99
C ALA A 30 62.37 -41.26 -4.77
N LEU A 31 61.58 -42.17 -4.16
CA LEU A 31 61.54 -43.62 -4.45
C LEU A 31 60.23 -44.30 -3.94
N LEU A 32 59.64 -45.10 -4.83
CA LEU A 32 58.39 -45.90 -4.79
C LEU A 32 58.50 -47.21 -3.94
N PRO A 33 57.54 -48.19 -3.89
CA PRO A 33 56.22 -48.34 -4.58
C PRO A 33 55.01 -49.02 -3.84
N LYS A 34 53.76 -48.73 -4.31
CA LYS A 34 52.59 -49.66 -4.53
C LYS A 34 51.88 -50.29 -3.28
N ARG A 35 50.61 -50.76 -3.32
CA ARG A 35 49.62 -51.07 -4.41
C ARG A 35 48.15 -51.15 -3.88
N ALA A 36 47.16 -50.64 -4.64
CA ALA A 36 45.88 -51.29 -5.10
C ALA A 36 44.88 -51.99 -4.10
N VAL A 37 43.52 -52.09 -4.30
CA VAL A 37 42.58 -51.73 -5.41
C VAL A 37 41.06 -51.83 -5.04
N MET A 38 40.21 -51.01 -5.70
CA MET A 38 38.74 -51.12 -6.07
C MET A 38 37.56 -51.50 -5.12
N GLY A 39 36.39 -50.91 -5.45
CA GLY A 39 35.01 -51.37 -5.15
C GLY A 39 34.10 -50.23 -4.62
N ILE A 40 33.11 -49.61 -5.28
CA ILE A 40 32.31 -49.78 -6.53
C ILE A 40 30.99 -50.61 -6.44
N ALA A 41 29.88 -49.85 -6.29
CA ALA A 41 28.56 -49.93 -6.97
C ALA A 41 27.38 -50.87 -6.55
N ALA A 42 26.21 -50.21 -6.34
CA ALA A 42 24.88 -50.39 -7.00
C ALA A 42 23.78 -51.40 -6.53
N PHE A 43 22.56 -50.83 -6.38
CA PHE A 43 21.17 -51.26 -6.76
C PHE A 43 20.64 -52.72 -6.56
N GLY A 44 19.31 -52.88 -6.26
CA GLY A 44 18.60 -54.14 -6.62
C GLY A 44 17.28 -54.65 -5.96
N VAL A 45 16.24 -53.82 -5.77
CA VAL A 45 14.80 -54.08 -6.13
C VAL A 45 14.12 -55.49 -5.95
N VAL A 46 12.95 -55.52 -5.23
CA VAL A 46 11.75 -56.44 -5.29
C VAL A 46 11.79 -57.89 -4.74
N GLY A 47 10.70 -58.34 -4.06
CA GLY A 47 10.41 -59.79 -3.82
C GLY A 47 9.27 -60.20 -2.86
N LEU A 48 8.01 -60.19 -3.32
CA LEU A 48 6.75 -60.81 -2.81
C LEU A 48 6.77 -61.96 -1.76
N ALA A 49 5.77 -61.99 -0.85
CA ALA A 49 5.25 -63.19 -0.17
C ALA A 49 3.77 -63.05 0.29
N SER A 50 2.97 -64.14 0.29
CA SER A 50 1.52 -64.19 0.63
C SER A 50 1.08 -65.66 0.89
N VAL A 51 -0.12 -66.01 1.40
CA VAL A 51 -1.38 -65.27 1.74
C VAL A 51 -1.74 -65.54 3.24
N PHE A 52 -2.95 -65.61 3.84
CA PHE A 52 -4.39 -65.70 3.49
C PHE A 52 -5.23 -65.12 4.68
N LEU A 53 -6.56 -65.27 4.96
CA LEU A 53 -7.66 -66.19 4.59
C LEU A 53 -9.03 -65.47 4.86
N SER A 54 -9.95 -65.40 3.88
CA SER A 54 -11.45 -65.41 3.96
C SER A 54 -12.26 -64.60 5.03
N ARG A 55 -13.53 -64.17 4.83
CA ARG A 55 -14.61 -64.66 3.93
C ARG A 55 -15.82 -63.69 3.92
N GLN A 56 -16.56 -63.63 2.79
CA GLN A 56 -17.93 -63.04 2.62
C GLN A 56 -18.06 -61.51 2.85
N GLY A 57 -19.02 -60.80 2.25
CA GLY A 57 -20.16 -61.23 1.41
C GLY A 57 -20.45 -60.31 0.20
N THR A 58 -21.58 -60.53 -0.47
CA THR A 58 -21.95 -59.93 -1.78
C THR A 58 -22.75 -58.63 -1.68
N ALA A 59 -22.70 -57.83 -2.75
CA ALA A 59 -23.33 -56.52 -2.91
C ALA A 59 -24.84 -56.44 -2.65
N VAL A 60 -25.27 -55.26 -2.19
CA VAL A 60 -26.60 -54.65 -2.41
C VAL A 60 -26.35 -53.16 -2.65
N GLU A 61 -26.95 -52.57 -3.68
CA GLU A 61 -27.00 -51.11 -3.84
C GLU A 61 -28.01 -50.50 -2.86
N GLN A 62 -27.62 -49.49 -2.08
CA GLN A 62 -28.56 -48.60 -1.41
C GLN A 62 -28.13 -47.15 -1.53
N HIS A 63 -29.04 -46.31 -2.04
CA HIS A 63 -28.90 -44.86 -1.99
C HIS A 63 -29.06 -44.33 -0.56
N THR A 64 -27.97 -43.79 -0.02
CA THR A 64 -27.93 -42.74 1.01
C THR A 64 -26.77 -41.83 0.60
N LYS A 65 -26.94 -40.60 0.07
CA LYS A 65 -27.77 -39.50 0.57
C LYS A 65 -27.68 -39.38 2.09
N SER A 66 -26.58 -38.77 2.53
CA SER A 66 -26.39 -38.22 3.88
C SER A 66 -26.03 -36.73 3.75
N GLU A 67 -27.09 -35.92 3.70
CA GLU A 67 -27.18 -34.56 4.26
C GLU A 67 -25.84 -33.82 4.54
N LEU A 68 -25.30 -33.17 3.51
CA LEU A 68 -24.24 -32.16 3.63
C LEU A 68 -24.60 -30.84 2.89
N SER A 69 -25.88 -30.69 2.50
CA SER A 69 -26.36 -29.60 1.64
C SER A 69 -27.78 -29.13 1.96
N THR A 70 -28.05 -28.75 3.23
CA THR A 70 -29.15 -27.84 3.64
C THR A 70 -28.98 -27.37 5.10
N GLN A 71 -27.92 -26.61 5.44
CA GLN A 71 -27.81 -25.85 6.70
C GLN A 71 -27.14 -24.46 6.52
N HIS A 72 -27.48 -23.76 5.44
CA HIS A 72 -27.12 -22.34 5.23
C HIS A 72 -28.38 -21.48 4.98
N SER A 73 -29.44 -21.73 5.75
CA SER A 73 -30.62 -20.87 5.78
C SER A 73 -31.30 -20.92 7.15
N SER A 74 -31.40 -19.74 7.77
CA SER A 74 -31.99 -19.46 9.09
C SER A 74 -31.30 -20.06 10.34
N LYS A 75 -31.04 -19.18 11.32
CA LYS A 75 -30.76 -19.40 12.78
C LYS A 75 -29.36 -19.16 13.37
N ASN A 76 -28.37 -18.66 12.62
CA ASN A 76 -27.10 -18.19 13.24
C ASN A 76 -27.19 -16.79 13.90
N GLY A 77 -28.37 -16.14 13.89
CA GLY A 77 -28.61 -14.83 14.50
C GLY A 77 -28.61 -14.82 16.03
N ARG A 78 -27.54 -15.33 16.66
CA ARG A 78 -27.18 -15.25 18.09
C ARG A 78 -25.68 -15.27 18.35
N ASP A 79 -24.86 -15.83 17.45
CA ASP A 79 -23.41 -15.96 17.69
C ASP A 79 -22.62 -14.73 17.20
N HIS A 80 -23.26 -13.82 16.46
CA HIS A 80 -22.66 -12.58 15.96
C HIS A 80 -22.46 -11.48 17.04
N GLU A 81 -23.14 -11.59 18.18
CA GLU A 81 -23.03 -10.59 19.28
C GLU A 81 -21.73 -10.75 20.11
N GLU A 82 -20.83 -11.67 19.76
CA GLU A 82 -19.60 -11.99 20.52
C GLU A 82 -18.27 -11.77 19.74
N GLN A 83 -18.28 -11.14 18.55
CA GLN A 83 -17.06 -10.89 17.75
C GLN A 83 -16.40 -9.53 18.00
N PHE A 84 -17.16 -8.55 18.51
CA PHE A 84 -16.68 -7.22 18.87
C PHE A 84 -16.93 -6.96 20.36
N ASP A 85 -16.16 -6.05 20.96
CA ASP A 85 -16.44 -5.54 22.32
C ASP A 85 -17.27 -4.24 22.30
N ASP A 86 -17.58 -3.71 23.49
CA ASP A 86 -18.39 -2.49 23.67
C ASP A 86 -17.77 -1.21 23.04
N LYS A 87 -16.47 -1.23 22.67
CA LYS A 87 -15.81 -0.16 21.90
C LYS A 87 -15.90 -0.37 20.37
N GLY A 88 -16.41 -1.50 19.90
CA GLY A 88 -16.37 -1.91 18.50
C GLY A 88 -15.01 -2.42 18.04
N ARG A 89 -14.18 -2.94 18.95
CA ARG A 89 -12.87 -3.56 18.62
C ARG A 89 -13.04 -5.04 18.37
N PHE A 90 -12.32 -5.58 17.40
CA PHE A 90 -12.42 -7.00 17.05
C PHE A 90 -11.72 -7.88 18.09
N ILE A 91 -12.39 -8.94 18.56
CA ILE A 91 -11.88 -9.83 19.61
C ILE A 91 -11.27 -11.10 18.98
N PHE A 92 -9.94 -11.14 18.87
CA PHE A 92 -9.20 -12.34 18.46
C PHE A 92 -8.86 -13.18 19.70
N ARG A 93 -9.56 -14.33 19.86
CA ARG A 93 -9.61 -15.12 21.10
C ARG A 93 -8.52 -16.19 21.18
N GLU A 94 -7.96 -16.38 22.38
CA GLU A 94 -6.82 -17.29 22.66
C GLU A 94 -5.62 -17.00 21.73
N TYR A 95 -5.25 -15.73 21.61
CA TYR A 95 -4.45 -15.20 20.48
C TYR A 95 -3.08 -15.85 20.30
N ASP A 96 -2.43 -16.26 21.39
CA ASP A 96 -1.12 -16.92 21.42
C ASP A 96 -1.17 -18.40 20.99
N MET A 97 -2.37 -18.98 20.95
CA MET A 97 -2.63 -20.35 20.50
C MET A 97 -3.04 -20.47 19.02
N GLN A 98 -3.32 -19.36 18.34
CA GLN A 98 -3.77 -19.34 16.93
C GLN A 98 -2.58 -19.37 15.94
N LYS A 99 -2.89 -19.50 14.64
CA LYS A 99 -1.93 -19.27 13.54
C LYS A 99 -1.15 -17.95 13.75
N PRO A 100 0.17 -17.90 13.49
CA PRO A 100 0.95 -16.70 13.73
C PRO A 100 0.66 -15.61 12.69
N PHE A 101 0.48 -14.36 13.13
CA PHE A 101 0.29 -13.21 12.24
C PHE A 101 0.97 -11.94 12.79
N SER A 102 1.27 -11.00 11.90
CA SER A 102 1.78 -9.67 12.22
C SER A 102 0.90 -8.55 11.66
N SER A 103 0.90 -7.41 12.34
CA SER A 103 0.24 -6.15 11.95
C SER A 103 0.96 -4.95 12.62
N PHE A 104 0.36 -3.76 12.62
CA PHE A 104 0.94 -2.52 13.15
C PHE A 104 -0.11 -1.53 13.65
N LEU A 105 0.29 -0.62 14.55
CA LEU A 105 -0.42 0.64 14.79
C LEU A 105 -0.11 1.61 13.63
N PRO A 106 -1.04 2.52 13.26
CA PRO A 106 -1.04 3.12 11.93
C PRO A 106 0.13 4.09 11.65
N GLY A 107 0.81 4.63 12.67
CA GLY A 107 1.93 5.56 12.51
C GLY A 107 1.47 6.99 12.25
N ILE A 108 0.35 7.42 12.85
CA ILE A 108 -0.28 8.73 12.56
C ILE A 108 -0.22 9.63 13.80
N GLY A 109 0.73 10.56 13.81
CA GLY A 109 0.86 11.59 14.85
C GLY A 109 -0.20 12.71 14.79
N GLY A 110 -1.08 12.72 13.79
CA GLY A 110 -1.97 13.85 13.51
C GLY A 110 -1.26 14.99 12.77
N GLU A 111 -2.01 16.01 12.34
CA GLU A 111 -1.50 17.10 11.49
C GLU A 111 -0.39 17.90 12.19
N TRP A 112 -0.52 18.11 13.51
CA TRP A 112 0.42 18.88 14.33
C TRP A 112 1.21 18.00 15.31
N GLY A 113 1.32 16.68 15.06
CA GLY A 113 2.13 15.79 15.87
C GLY A 113 3.16 14.98 15.09
N THR A 114 4.19 14.53 15.80
CA THR A 114 5.31 13.73 15.26
C THR A 114 5.01 12.23 15.43
N PRO A 115 4.98 11.42 14.35
CA PRO A 115 4.70 10.00 14.46
C PRO A 115 5.88 9.17 14.99
N LEU A 116 5.55 7.99 15.52
CA LEU A 116 6.41 6.81 15.56
C LEU A 116 5.87 5.76 14.57
N TYR A 117 6.51 4.59 14.52
CA TYR A 117 5.88 3.35 14.07
C TYR A 117 5.84 2.34 15.22
N ALA A 118 4.83 1.47 15.23
CA ALA A 118 4.77 0.32 16.13
C ALA A 118 4.23 -0.94 15.42
N PHE A 119 5.09 -1.95 15.24
CA PHE A 119 4.72 -3.25 14.69
C PHE A 119 4.43 -4.26 15.81
N TYR A 120 3.42 -5.10 15.64
CA TYR A 120 3.02 -6.12 16.60
C TYR A 120 2.73 -7.49 15.95
N ASN A 121 2.69 -8.53 16.77
CA ASN A 121 2.27 -9.88 16.41
C ASN A 121 1.39 -10.51 17.49
N ASN A 122 0.91 -11.74 17.27
CA ASN A 122 0.12 -12.48 18.26
C ASN A 122 0.96 -13.40 19.18
N ARG A 123 2.14 -12.94 19.65
CA ARG A 123 3.02 -13.71 20.56
C ARG A 123 3.53 -12.83 21.71
N GLY A 124 3.64 -13.40 22.92
CA GLY A 124 4.09 -12.64 24.08
C GLY A 124 3.18 -11.43 24.37
N GLN A 125 3.78 -10.30 24.76
CA GLN A 125 3.09 -9.02 24.87
C GLN A 125 2.97 -8.24 23.53
N SER A 126 2.94 -8.98 22.42
CA SER A 126 2.61 -8.53 21.05
C SER A 126 3.55 -7.55 20.36
N MET A 127 4.00 -6.45 20.98
CA MET A 127 4.85 -5.47 20.29
C MET A 127 6.22 -6.06 19.93
N VAL A 128 6.58 -5.94 18.65
CA VAL A 128 7.81 -6.46 18.05
C VAL A 128 8.87 -5.38 17.96
N SER A 129 8.51 -4.24 17.36
CA SER A 129 9.44 -3.18 17.03
C SER A 129 8.71 -1.83 17.05
N VAL A 130 9.31 -0.86 17.72
CA VAL A 130 8.84 0.53 17.83
C VAL A 130 10.04 1.44 17.56
N GLY A 131 9.84 2.52 16.81
CA GLY A 131 10.89 3.48 16.46
C GLY A 131 10.36 4.69 15.70
N SER A 132 11.25 5.50 15.16
CA SER A 132 10.91 6.61 14.26
C SER A 132 11.51 6.41 12.86
N VAL A 133 10.94 7.05 11.84
CA VAL A 133 11.42 7.05 10.45
C VAL A 133 11.39 5.67 9.78
N ASN A 134 12.35 4.79 10.08
CA ASN A 134 12.61 3.53 9.38
C ASN A 134 13.24 2.49 10.33
N LYS A 135 13.78 1.39 9.77
CA LYS A 135 14.44 0.30 10.52
C LYS A 135 15.63 0.77 11.38
N ASP A 136 16.36 1.83 10.98
CA ASP A 136 17.50 2.36 11.76
C ASP A 136 17.06 3.16 12.99
N GLY A 137 15.90 3.84 12.93
CA GLY A 137 15.35 4.60 14.06
C GLY A 137 14.70 3.76 15.17
N ALA A 138 15.01 2.46 15.23
CA ALA A 138 14.42 1.49 16.15
C ALA A 138 14.82 1.71 17.63
N MET A 139 13.85 1.53 18.53
CA MET A 139 14.03 1.37 19.98
C MET A 139 13.83 -0.08 20.43
N MET A 140 12.93 -0.82 19.77
CA MET A 140 12.89 -2.28 19.79
C MET A 140 13.28 -2.81 18.41
N GLU A 141 14.20 -3.78 18.38
CA GLU A 141 14.83 -4.30 17.16
C GLU A 141 13.82 -4.73 16.10
N PHE A 142 14.05 -4.34 14.83
CA PHE A 142 13.16 -4.73 13.73
C PHE A 142 13.39 -6.21 13.37
N LEU A 143 12.45 -7.09 13.72
CA LEU A 143 12.54 -8.52 13.41
C LEU A 143 11.57 -8.90 12.28
N PRO A 144 12.04 -9.51 11.17
CA PRO A 144 11.17 -10.18 10.21
C PRO A 144 10.20 -11.14 10.91
N ALA A 145 8.98 -11.25 10.42
CA ALA A 145 7.86 -11.94 11.09
C ALA A 145 8.22 -13.35 11.58
N SER A 146 8.92 -14.12 10.75
CA SER A 146 9.38 -15.48 11.09
C SER A 146 10.28 -15.55 12.33
N LEU A 147 11.09 -14.52 12.59
CA LEU A 147 11.90 -14.39 13.81
C LEU A 147 11.10 -13.72 14.94
N ALA A 148 10.26 -12.74 14.63
CA ALA A 148 9.39 -12.08 15.60
C ALA A 148 8.48 -13.08 16.34
N TYR A 149 7.95 -14.09 15.65
CA TYR A 149 7.12 -15.14 16.27
C TYR A 149 7.87 -16.03 17.28
N GLN A 150 9.21 -16.00 17.28
CA GLN A 150 10.07 -16.80 18.16
C GLN A 150 10.65 -15.96 19.31
N GLU A 151 11.19 -14.77 19.01
CA GLU A 151 12.00 -13.98 19.93
C GLU A 151 11.20 -13.00 20.81
N VAL A 152 10.07 -12.47 20.31
CA VAL A 152 9.33 -11.36 20.96
C VAL A 152 8.93 -11.60 22.42
N PRO A 153 8.48 -12.81 22.84
CA PRO A 153 8.18 -13.10 24.25
C PRO A 153 9.38 -12.93 25.21
N TRP A 154 10.61 -12.99 24.69
CA TRP A 154 11.85 -12.93 25.45
C TRP A 154 12.46 -11.53 25.47
N VAL A 155 12.49 -10.86 24.30
CA VAL A 155 13.22 -9.60 24.08
C VAL A 155 12.35 -8.34 24.15
N GLY A 156 11.04 -8.44 23.92
CA GLY A 156 10.10 -7.33 23.91
C GLY A 156 9.62 -6.91 25.31
N PHE A 157 8.35 -6.49 25.40
CA PHE A 157 7.73 -6.16 26.69
C PHE A 157 7.45 -7.40 27.54
N ARG A 158 7.76 -7.31 28.84
CA ARG A 158 7.49 -8.34 29.85
C ARG A 158 7.01 -7.69 31.15
N THR A 159 6.12 -8.39 31.85
CA THR A 159 5.62 -8.02 33.18
C THR A 159 5.91 -9.17 34.13
N PHE A 160 6.71 -8.95 35.16
CA PHE A 160 7.01 -9.94 36.19
C PHE A 160 6.27 -9.56 37.47
N ILE A 161 5.51 -10.50 38.03
CA ILE A 161 4.63 -10.27 39.20
C ILE A 161 5.04 -11.23 40.30
N LYS A 162 5.25 -10.72 41.51
CA LYS A 162 5.44 -11.52 42.73
C LYS A 162 4.30 -11.21 43.69
N GLY A 163 3.22 -11.98 43.58
CA GLY A 163 2.00 -11.80 44.36
C GLY A 163 2.07 -12.52 45.71
N THR A 164 1.52 -11.90 46.76
CA THR A 164 1.40 -12.49 48.10
C THR A 164 -0.02 -12.37 48.63
N ARG A 165 -0.64 -13.52 48.97
CA ARG A 165 -1.90 -13.60 49.74
C ARG A 165 -1.69 -14.43 51.00
N LYS A 166 -2.18 -13.95 52.16
CA LYS A 166 -2.09 -14.64 53.47
C LYS A 166 -0.68 -15.16 53.84
N GLY A 167 0.38 -14.48 53.40
CA GLY A 167 1.78 -14.89 53.63
C GLY A 167 2.25 -16.09 52.81
N LYS A 168 1.51 -16.49 51.75
CA LYS A 168 2.02 -17.32 50.66
C LYS A 168 2.39 -16.39 49.50
N THR A 169 3.59 -16.55 48.97
CA THR A 169 4.08 -15.82 47.80
C THR A 169 4.14 -16.75 46.59
N TRP A 170 3.78 -16.24 45.42
CA TRP A 170 3.92 -16.87 44.12
C TRP A 170 4.58 -15.90 43.13
N VAL A 171 5.03 -16.41 41.99
CA VAL A 171 5.55 -15.60 40.88
C VAL A 171 4.75 -15.93 39.63
N HIS A 172 4.45 -14.92 38.82
CA HIS A 172 3.74 -15.03 37.55
C HIS A 172 4.36 -14.11 36.49
N GLN A 173 4.24 -14.50 35.22
CA GLN A 173 4.56 -13.66 34.06
C GLN A 173 3.39 -13.74 33.07
N PRO A 174 2.47 -12.76 33.06
CA PRO A 174 1.36 -12.70 32.11
C PRO A 174 1.84 -12.73 30.66
N PHE A 175 1.02 -13.33 29.80
CA PHE A 175 1.22 -13.45 28.34
C PHE A 175 2.43 -14.27 27.89
N PHE A 176 3.09 -15.00 28.79
CA PHE A 176 4.31 -15.75 28.48
C PHE A 176 4.05 -17.19 27.98
N PRO A 177 4.86 -17.74 27.04
CA PRO A 177 4.67 -19.08 26.50
C PRO A 177 4.81 -20.24 27.49
N GLU A 178 5.51 -20.07 28.61
CA GLU A 178 5.69 -21.17 29.58
C GLU A 178 4.35 -21.55 30.26
N SER A 179 3.56 -20.55 30.64
CA SER A 179 2.21 -20.74 31.22
C SER A 179 1.16 -21.17 30.20
N THR A 180 1.45 -21.11 28.90
CA THR A 180 0.61 -21.70 27.83
C THR A 180 0.47 -23.22 28.00
N GLY A 181 1.42 -23.89 28.65
CA GLY A 181 1.31 -25.32 29.01
C GLY A 181 0.13 -25.65 29.94
N GLU A 182 -0.32 -24.69 30.76
CA GLU A 182 -1.42 -24.87 31.70
C GLU A 182 -2.81 -24.71 31.05
N LEU A 183 -2.87 -24.16 29.83
CA LEU A 183 -4.10 -24.04 29.01
C LEU A 183 -4.59 -25.39 28.45
N VAL A 184 -3.77 -26.45 28.52
CA VAL A 184 -3.99 -27.72 27.83
C VAL A 184 -4.85 -28.70 28.67
N LYS A 185 -6.17 -28.47 28.62
CA LYS A 185 -7.25 -29.45 28.92
C LYS A 185 -7.05 -30.33 30.18
N GLN A 186 -7.45 -29.82 31.34
CA GLN A 186 -7.95 -30.68 32.42
C GLN A 186 -9.49 -30.82 32.32
N GLU A 187 -10.04 -31.91 32.88
CA GLU A 187 -11.48 -32.17 32.93
C GLU A 187 -12.18 -31.22 33.93
N GLY A 188 -12.42 -29.97 33.52
CA GLY A 188 -13.10 -28.96 34.33
C GLY A 188 -13.31 -27.59 33.67
N GLY A 189 -12.48 -27.22 32.69
CA GLY A 189 -12.52 -25.92 32.01
C GLY A 189 -11.11 -25.35 31.79
N ARG A 190 -11.00 -24.20 31.12
CA ARG A 190 -9.76 -23.42 31.06
C ARG A 190 -9.71 -22.43 32.23
N LYS A 191 -8.69 -22.56 33.07
CA LYS A 191 -8.41 -21.69 34.25
C LYS A 191 -7.69 -20.39 33.89
N MET A 192 -7.19 -20.27 32.66
CA MET A 192 -6.59 -19.05 32.13
C MET A 192 -7.07 -18.87 30.69
N ARG A 193 -7.26 -17.62 30.25
CA ARG A 193 -7.78 -17.26 28.92
C ARG A 193 -7.02 -16.02 28.41
N ARG A 194 -6.65 -15.97 27.12
CA ARG A 194 -5.84 -14.89 26.53
C ARG A 194 -6.48 -14.26 25.31
N ASN A 195 -7.12 -13.10 25.47
CA ASN A 195 -7.85 -12.41 24.40
C ASN A 195 -7.09 -11.18 23.89
N MET A 196 -7.14 -10.92 22.59
CA MET A 196 -6.59 -9.73 21.94
C MET A 196 -7.73 -8.91 21.35
N HIS A 197 -7.80 -7.62 21.70
CA HIS A 197 -8.77 -6.65 21.22
C HIS A 197 -8.05 -5.67 20.29
N ILE A 198 -8.47 -5.64 19.02
CA ILE A 198 -7.81 -4.87 17.97
C ILE A 198 -8.69 -3.67 17.59
N GLY A 199 -8.18 -2.47 17.86
CA GLY A 199 -8.72 -1.19 17.38
C GLY A 199 -7.88 -0.61 16.24
N MET A 200 -8.32 0.54 15.69
CA MET A 200 -7.65 1.15 14.53
C MET A 200 -6.37 1.92 14.89
N ASN A 201 -6.25 2.35 16.15
CA ASN A 201 -5.08 3.04 16.71
C ASN A 201 -4.69 2.52 18.11
N GLU A 202 -5.30 1.41 18.54
CA GLU A 202 -4.97 0.77 19.81
C GLU A 202 -5.00 -0.75 19.74
N LEU A 203 -4.20 -1.39 20.59
CA LEU A 203 -4.17 -2.83 20.81
C LEU A 203 -4.28 -3.11 22.31
N GLU A 204 -5.20 -3.97 22.74
CA GLU A 204 -5.29 -4.41 24.13
C GLU A 204 -5.25 -5.94 24.22
N ILE A 205 -4.29 -6.49 24.94
CA ILE A 205 -4.24 -7.92 25.31
C ILE A 205 -4.72 -8.10 26.74
N ARG A 206 -5.49 -9.16 26.99
CA ARG A 206 -6.08 -9.51 28.29
C ARG A 206 -5.78 -10.96 28.64
N GLU A 207 -5.29 -11.18 29.86
CA GLU A 207 -5.14 -12.49 30.47
C GLU A 207 -6.02 -12.53 31.73
N GLU A 208 -7.04 -13.39 31.69
CA GLU A 208 -7.86 -13.73 32.85
C GLU A 208 -7.25 -14.99 33.49
N ASN A 209 -6.94 -14.98 34.79
CA ASN A 209 -6.32 -16.12 35.48
C ASN A 209 -7.08 -16.50 36.77
N ASP A 210 -7.97 -17.49 36.62
CA ASP A 210 -8.83 -18.02 37.67
C ASP A 210 -8.06 -18.78 38.77
N ASP A 211 -6.82 -19.24 38.48
CA ASP A 211 -5.99 -19.99 39.44
C ASP A 211 -5.12 -19.10 40.34
N LEU A 212 -4.89 -17.85 39.91
CA LEU A 212 -4.22 -16.80 40.70
C LEU A 212 -5.18 -15.71 41.18
N ASP A 213 -6.47 -15.81 40.87
CA ASP A 213 -7.48 -14.74 41.03
C ASP A 213 -6.92 -13.35 40.63
N LEU A 214 -6.29 -13.28 39.46
CA LEU A 214 -5.64 -12.08 38.94
C LEU A 214 -5.96 -11.94 37.46
N ASP A 215 -6.55 -10.82 37.08
CA ASP A 215 -6.62 -10.42 35.69
C ASP A 215 -5.50 -9.41 35.39
N ALA A 216 -4.88 -9.54 34.23
CA ALA A 216 -3.89 -8.61 33.71
C ALA A 216 -4.29 -8.15 32.30
N SER A 217 -4.19 -6.86 32.01
CA SER A 217 -4.27 -6.35 30.63
C SER A 217 -3.12 -5.41 30.30
N VAL A 218 -2.76 -5.35 29.01
CA VAL A 218 -1.79 -4.38 28.49
C VAL A 218 -2.41 -3.70 27.27
N GLN A 219 -2.61 -2.39 27.37
CA GLN A 219 -3.15 -1.53 26.30
C GLN A 219 -2.01 -0.70 25.69
N TYR A 220 -1.99 -0.59 24.37
CA TYR A 220 -1.01 0.13 23.56
C TYR A 220 -1.70 1.14 22.64
N TYR A 221 -1.18 2.36 22.53
CA TYR A 221 -1.58 3.35 21.52
C TYR A 221 -0.47 4.38 21.27
N GLU A 222 -0.47 4.99 20.09
CA GLU A 222 0.47 6.06 19.70
C GLU A 222 -0.05 7.43 20.21
N VAL A 223 0.85 8.35 20.57
CA VAL A 223 0.50 9.70 21.06
C VAL A 223 0.28 10.66 19.88
N PRO A 224 -0.93 11.23 19.70
CA PRO A 224 -1.20 12.22 18.66
C PRO A 224 -0.97 13.66 19.14
N ASN A 225 -0.79 14.57 18.19
CA ASN A 225 -0.75 16.03 18.34
C ASN A 225 0.31 16.58 19.31
N GLU A 226 1.43 15.87 19.51
CA GLU A 226 2.60 16.32 20.28
C GLU A 226 3.84 16.45 19.39
N ASP A 227 4.75 17.37 19.70
CA ASP A 227 5.95 17.61 18.89
C ASP A 227 7.00 16.47 18.97
N PHE A 228 6.87 15.60 19.96
CA PHE A 228 7.62 14.35 20.12
C PHE A 228 6.75 13.12 19.76
N GLY A 229 7.37 12.12 19.13
CA GLY A 229 6.73 10.82 18.93
C GLY A 229 6.89 9.93 20.17
N ALA A 230 5.78 9.36 20.65
CA ALA A 230 5.74 8.41 21.77
C ALA A 230 4.66 7.33 21.58
N ILE A 231 4.90 6.16 22.17
CA ILE A 231 3.89 5.11 22.41
C ILE A 231 3.58 5.05 23.91
N ILE A 232 2.31 4.92 24.27
CA ILE A 232 1.87 4.64 25.64
C ILE A 232 1.59 3.14 25.78
N ARG A 233 2.00 2.58 26.92
CA ARG A 233 1.73 1.21 27.34
C ARG A 233 1.14 1.23 28.76
N ARG A 234 -0.11 0.79 28.91
CA ARG A 234 -0.85 0.77 30.18
C ARG A 234 -1.05 -0.68 30.64
N THR A 235 -0.40 -1.08 31.72
CA THR A 235 -0.48 -2.42 32.31
C THR A 235 -1.44 -2.40 33.50
N THR A 236 -2.64 -2.93 33.34
CA THR A 236 -3.64 -2.98 34.42
C THR A 236 -3.60 -4.35 35.12
N LEU A 237 -3.51 -4.34 36.45
CA LEU A 237 -3.58 -5.55 37.29
C LEU A 237 -4.80 -5.48 38.22
N THR A 238 -5.67 -6.50 38.20
CA THR A 238 -6.94 -6.53 38.94
C THR A 238 -7.04 -7.76 39.84
N ASN A 239 -7.22 -7.55 41.15
CA ASN A 239 -7.39 -8.64 42.11
C ASN A 239 -8.85 -9.15 42.11
N THR A 240 -9.12 -10.24 41.40
CA THR A 240 -10.49 -10.79 41.24
C THR A 240 -10.97 -11.64 42.41
N HIS A 241 -10.11 -11.93 43.41
CA HIS A 241 -10.49 -12.72 44.58
C HIS A 241 -11.54 -12.02 45.46
N ASP A 242 -12.72 -12.63 45.66
CA ASP A 242 -13.88 -12.17 46.46
C ASP A 242 -13.57 -11.41 47.79
N SER A 243 -12.64 -11.91 48.60
CA SER A 243 -12.43 -11.46 49.99
C SER A 243 -10.98 -11.34 50.48
N GLU A 244 -9.96 -11.55 49.64
CA GLU A 244 -8.55 -11.48 50.04
C GLU A 244 -7.80 -10.32 49.38
N THR A 245 -7.06 -9.55 50.19
CA THR A 245 -6.11 -8.55 49.70
C THR A 245 -4.88 -9.24 49.09
N LEU A 246 -4.42 -8.74 47.95
CA LEU A 246 -3.21 -9.16 47.25
C LEU A 246 -2.12 -8.07 47.40
N GLU A 247 -0.96 -8.43 47.95
CA GLU A 247 0.26 -7.61 47.91
C GLU A 247 1.07 -7.98 46.67
N ILE A 248 1.62 -7.01 45.93
CA ILE A 248 2.36 -7.24 44.69
C ILE A 248 3.67 -6.46 44.71
N GLU A 249 4.79 -7.15 44.46
CA GLU A 249 5.96 -6.54 43.82
C GLU A 249 5.90 -6.81 42.31
N ALA A 250 6.16 -5.81 41.47
CA ALA A 250 6.19 -5.96 40.02
C ALA A 250 7.38 -5.26 39.35
N LEU A 251 7.85 -5.85 38.25
CA LEU A 251 8.75 -5.22 37.27
C LEU A 251 8.08 -5.24 35.91
N ASP A 252 7.96 -4.09 35.26
CA ASP A 252 7.15 -3.94 34.05
C ASP A 252 7.84 -3.07 32.99
N GLY A 253 8.00 -3.58 31.76
CA GLY A 253 8.67 -2.84 30.69
C GLY A 253 9.45 -3.71 29.70
N MET A 254 10.47 -3.13 29.05
CA MET A 254 11.21 -3.79 27.95
C MET A 254 12.38 -4.63 28.44
N ALA A 255 12.51 -5.86 27.93
CA ALA A 255 13.63 -6.75 28.24
C ALA A 255 14.94 -6.37 27.51
N ARG A 256 14.84 -5.76 26.32
CA ARG A 256 15.95 -5.09 25.63
C ARG A 256 15.50 -3.74 25.08
N VAL A 257 16.36 -2.73 25.17
CA VAL A 257 16.18 -1.41 24.57
C VAL A 257 17.38 -1.09 23.70
N LEU A 258 17.14 -0.72 22.44
CA LEU A 258 18.16 -0.17 21.55
C LEU A 258 18.37 1.32 21.89
N PRO A 259 19.61 1.78 22.14
CA PRO A 259 19.90 3.21 22.26
C PRO A 259 19.84 3.93 20.91
N TYR A 260 19.46 5.21 20.89
CA TYR A 260 19.43 6.01 19.66
C TYR A 260 20.82 6.11 19.01
N GLY A 261 20.86 6.03 17.68
CA GLY A 261 22.07 6.20 16.85
C GLY A 261 22.65 4.89 16.31
N LEU A 262 21.99 3.76 16.58
CA LEU A 262 22.27 2.49 15.91
C LEU A 262 21.78 2.51 14.45
N GLN A 263 22.25 1.54 13.68
CA GLN A 263 21.76 1.20 12.33
C GLN A 263 21.41 -0.28 12.32
N ASP A 264 20.32 -0.67 11.67
CA ASP A 264 19.68 -1.98 11.81
C ASP A 264 20.61 -3.12 11.38
N LEU A 265 21.07 -3.08 10.12
CA LEU A 265 21.92 -4.11 9.55
C LEU A 265 23.31 -4.17 10.22
N PRO A 266 24.04 -3.06 10.46
CA PRO A 266 25.27 -3.06 11.23
C PRO A 266 25.12 -3.62 12.66
N TYR A 267 24.05 -3.26 13.37
CA TYR A 267 23.81 -3.80 14.72
C TYR A 267 23.65 -5.32 14.68
N LYS A 268 22.81 -5.86 13.78
CA LYS A 268 22.57 -7.31 13.65
C LYS A 268 23.84 -8.12 13.38
N VAL A 269 24.81 -7.58 12.63
CA VAL A 269 26.07 -8.28 12.35
C VAL A 269 27.19 -8.04 13.37
N MET A 270 27.09 -6.99 14.21
CA MET A 270 28.16 -6.56 15.12
C MET A 270 27.70 -6.15 16.53
N ALA A 271 26.53 -6.58 17.01
CA ALA A 271 25.90 -6.12 18.26
C ALA A 271 26.86 -6.00 19.47
N ARG A 272 27.68 -7.04 19.73
CA ARG A 272 28.65 -7.05 20.84
C ARG A 272 29.77 -5.98 20.72
N THR A 273 30.04 -5.49 19.51
CA THR A 273 30.92 -4.34 19.28
C THR A 273 30.17 -3.05 19.57
N PHE A 274 28.95 -2.89 19.05
CA PHE A 274 28.11 -1.72 19.27
C PHE A 274 27.79 -1.45 20.75
N GLU A 275 27.69 -2.49 21.59
CA GLU A 275 27.55 -2.34 23.06
C GLU A 275 28.61 -1.40 23.67
N ALA A 276 29.81 -1.29 23.09
CA ALA A 276 30.86 -0.39 23.59
C ALA A 276 30.55 1.12 23.42
N TRP A 277 29.64 1.49 22.51
CA TRP A 277 29.19 2.87 22.32
C TRP A 277 27.98 3.22 23.19
N MET A 278 27.23 2.22 23.68
CA MET A 278 25.95 2.40 24.38
C MET A 278 26.12 3.03 25.76
N GLU A 279 25.34 4.08 26.05
CA GLU A 279 25.27 4.73 27.36
C GLU A 279 23.82 5.02 27.77
N VAL A 280 23.52 4.82 29.06
CA VAL A 280 22.26 5.25 29.69
C VAL A 280 22.52 6.46 30.59
N HIS A 281 21.70 7.49 30.43
CA HIS A 281 21.66 8.73 31.21
C HIS A 281 20.39 8.76 32.09
N ASN A 282 20.29 9.72 33.02
CA ASN A 282 19.18 9.82 34.00
C ASN A 282 18.98 8.54 34.85
N VAL A 283 20.06 8.09 35.49
CA VAL A 283 20.13 6.80 36.23
C VAL A 283 20.85 6.91 37.58
N ASP A 284 21.09 8.15 38.02
CA ASP A 284 21.73 8.50 39.30
C ASP A 284 20.89 9.53 40.09
N GLY A 285 21.10 9.61 41.40
CA GLY A 285 20.42 10.59 42.25
C GLY A 285 18.88 10.52 42.20
N GLU A 286 18.25 11.70 42.10
CA GLU A 286 16.78 11.84 41.93
C GLU A 286 16.34 11.64 40.46
N GLU A 287 17.27 11.61 39.50
CA GLU A 287 17.01 11.47 38.06
C GLU A 287 16.72 10.01 37.65
N LYS A 288 16.92 9.04 38.57
CA LYS A 288 16.78 7.57 38.40
C LYS A 288 15.45 7.04 37.81
N LYS A 289 14.46 7.90 37.64
CA LYS A 289 13.07 7.56 37.34
C LYS A 289 12.69 7.78 35.86
N ALA A 290 13.63 8.23 35.03
CA ALA A 290 13.39 8.59 33.64
C ALA A 290 14.62 8.31 32.74
N PRO A 291 15.00 7.05 32.49
CA PRO A 291 16.24 6.72 31.78
C PRO A 291 16.23 7.13 30.30
N PHE A 292 17.40 7.57 29.83
CA PHE A 292 17.62 8.12 28.48
C PHE A 292 18.78 7.38 27.77
N PHE A 293 18.48 6.74 26.64
CA PHE A 293 19.31 5.74 25.97
C PHE A 293 19.86 6.28 24.64
N ARG A 294 21.18 6.49 24.55
CA ARG A 294 21.86 6.92 23.32
C ARG A 294 23.21 6.22 23.11
N LEU A 295 23.73 6.28 21.89
CA LEU A 295 25.16 6.08 21.68
C LEU A 295 25.95 7.31 22.18
N SER A 296 27.15 7.08 22.70
CA SER A 296 28.06 8.12 23.16
C SER A 296 28.55 9.02 22.02
N GLN A 297 28.81 8.42 20.84
CA GLN A 297 29.37 9.00 19.63
C GLN A 297 28.82 8.24 18.40
N GLY A 298 28.97 8.80 17.20
CA GLY A 298 28.67 8.10 15.95
C GLY A 298 29.62 6.91 15.70
N THR A 299 29.18 5.98 14.85
CA THR A 299 29.87 4.69 14.59
C THR A 299 30.49 4.58 13.20
N ALA A 300 30.49 5.67 12.42
CA ALA A 300 31.17 5.74 11.12
C ALA A 300 32.69 5.86 11.30
N ASP A 301 33.46 5.13 10.46
CA ASP A 301 34.94 5.18 10.45
C ASP A 301 35.42 6.41 9.66
N THR A 302 35.29 7.58 10.28
CA THR A 302 35.52 8.91 9.68
C THR A 302 36.34 9.81 10.60
N GLU A 303 37.09 10.77 10.04
CA GLU A 303 37.89 11.72 10.84
C GLU A 303 37.05 12.71 11.66
N GLU A 304 35.80 12.97 11.25
CA GLU A 304 34.83 13.79 11.97
C GLU A 304 33.94 12.91 12.87
N VAL A 305 34.39 12.68 14.11
CA VAL A 305 33.63 11.93 15.11
C VAL A 305 32.42 12.75 15.58
N GLN A 306 31.24 12.37 15.09
CA GLN A 306 29.98 13.01 15.49
C GLN A 306 29.61 12.66 16.93
N ILE A 307 29.04 13.63 17.66
CA ILE A 307 28.45 13.42 18.99
C ILE A 307 26.94 13.28 18.83
N ILE A 308 26.38 12.16 19.27
CA ILE A 308 24.95 11.90 19.28
C ILE A 308 24.36 12.53 20.55
N THR A 309 23.43 13.48 20.42
CA THR A 309 22.73 14.11 21.56
C THR A 309 21.34 13.54 21.79
N GLN A 310 20.72 13.10 20.70
CA GLN A 310 19.40 12.49 20.65
C GLN A 310 19.36 11.19 21.45
N GLY A 311 18.19 10.82 21.94
CA GLY A 311 18.00 9.61 22.73
C GLY A 311 16.62 9.01 22.58
N ASN A 312 16.57 7.68 22.68
CA ASN A 312 15.37 6.94 23.02
C ASN A 312 15.16 7.11 24.54
N TRP A 313 13.92 7.13 25.03
CA TRP A 313 13.65 7.35 26.46
C TRP A 313 12.50 6.50 26.98
N ALA A 314 12.45 6.32 28.31
CA ALA A 314 11.36 5.68 29.02
C ALA A 314 10.97 6.48 30.26
N ILE A 315 9.67 6.52 30.57
CA ILE A 315 9.12 6.93 31.86
C ILE A 315 7.99 5.98 32.27
N SER A 316 7.68 5.93 33.56
CA SER A 316 6.59 5.11 34.09
C SER A 316 6.07 5.67 35.41
N PHE A 317 4.77 5.53 35.66
CA PHE A 317 4.10 5.94 36.90
C PHE A 317 2.89 5.04 37.20
N LEU A 318 2.34 5.15 38.40
CA LEU A 318 1.02 4.58 38.74
C LEU A 318 -0.06 5.63 38.47
N GLU A 319 -1.15 5.23 37.83
CA GLU A 319 -2.33 6.08 37.68
C GLU A 319 -3.07 6.24 39.02
N THR A 320 -3.46 7.46 39.36
CA THR A 320 -4.16 7.79 40.61
C THR A 320 -5.47 8.56 40.36
N GLU A 321 -6.32 8.68 41.39
CA GLU A 321 -7.63 9.32 41.25
C GLU A 321 -7.53 10.86 41.17
N GLY A 322 -8.01 11.43 40.05
CA GLY A 322 -8.31 12.86 39.87
C GLY A 322 -7.43 13.56 38.82
N ASP A 323 -8.00 14.53 38.11
CA ASP A 323 -7.42 15.06 36.86
C ASP A 323 -6.37 16.17 37.06
N GLU A 324 -6.20 16.67 38.30
CA GLU A 324 -5.25 17.75 38.63
C GLU A 324 -3.92 17.23 39.20
N GLY A 325 -2.81 17.79 38.70
CA GLY A 325 -1.45 17.53 39.18
C GLY A 325 -0.62 16.68 38.23
N HIS A 326 0.51 16.18 38.74
CA HIS A 326 1.42 15.28 38.04
C HIS A 326 1.61 14.00 38.86
N GLU A 327 1.76 12.86 38.19
CA GLU A 327 2.06 11.58 38.86
C GLU A 327 3.54 11.44 39.23
N GLU A 328 3.80 10.71 40.32
CA GLU A 328 5.17 10.39 40.71
C GLU A 328 5.72 9.25 39.87
N LEU A 329 6.86 9.49 39.20
CA LEU A 329 7.55 8.48 38.41
C LEU A 329 8.06 7.32 39.29
N LEU A 330 8.12 6.12 38.70
CA LEU A 330 8.68 4.91 39.31
C LEU A 330 10.19 4.80 39.06
N ASP A 331 10.89 4.08 39.95
CA ASP A 331 12.31 3.78 39.77
C ASP A 331 12.51 2.74 38.66
N PHE A 332 13.56 2.91 37.84
CA PHE A 332 13.88 2.00 36.73
C PHE A 332 15.07 1.07 37.01
N ILE A 333 14.93 -0.18 36.55
CA ILE A 333 16.05 -1.10 36.33
C ILE A 333 16.36 -1.12 34.82
N VAL A 334 17.58 -0.70 34.48
CA VAL A 334 18.12 -0.60 33.12
C VAL A 334 19.24 -1.61 32.83
N ASP A 335 19.81 -2.24 33.87
CA ASP A 335 20.77 -3.33 33.69
C ASP A 335 20.06 -4.70 33.77
N PRO A 336 19.97 -5.47 32.66
CA PRO A 336 19.31 -6.77 32.68
C PRO A 336 19.95 -7.77 33.64
N ALA A 337 21.23 -7.59 34.02
CA ALA A 337 21.89 -8.45 35.01
C ALA A 337 21.29 -8.32 36.43
N VAL A 338 20.55 -7.24 36.73
CA VAL A 338 19.84 -7.03 38.00
C VAL A 338 18.45 -7.69 38.00
N VAL A 339 17.88 -8.00 36.83
CA VAL A 339 16.57 -8.68 36.68
C VAL A 339 16.73 -10.18 36.49
N PHE A 340 17.53 -10.58 35.48
CA PHE A 340 17.75 -11.97 35.09
C PHE A 340 18.90 -12.64 35.86
N GLY A 341 19.82 -11.83 36.41
CA GLY A 341 21.04 -12.30 37.07
C GLY A 341 22.23 -12.35 36.10
N GLY A 342 23.38 -11.82 36.52
CA GLY A 342 24.56 -11.58 35.66
C GLY A 342 25.32 -12.80 35.09
N VAL A 343 24.65 -13.94 34.90
CA VAL A 343 25.19 -15.14 34.22
C VAL A 343 24.21 -15.64 33.14
N ASP A 344 22.91 -15.37 33.26
CA ASP A 344 21.93 -15.70 32.22
C ASP A 344 21.92 -14.63 31.12
N THR A 345 22.51 -14.95 29.97
CA THR A 345 22.46 -14.14 28.75
C THR A 345 21.36 -14.57 27.79
N ALA A 346 20.62 -15.65 28.08
CA ALA A 346 19.43 -16.05 27.35
C ALA A 346 18.18 -15.29 27.83
N ILE A 347 18.27 -14.61 28.99
CA ILE A 347 17.20 -13.85 29.64
C ILE A 347 15.91 -14.66 29.80
N GLU A 348 16.06 -15.95 30.12
CA GLU A 348 14.97 -16.92 30.13
C GLU A 348 13.98 -16.60 31.25
N ALA A 349 14.49 -16.62 32.50
CA ALA A 349 13.71 -16.37 33.72
C ALA A 349 14.29 -15.20 34.52
N PRO A 350 13.44 -14.35 35.16
CA PRO A 350 13.87 -13.18 35.94
C PRO A 350 14.45 -13.60 37.31
N THR A 351 15.56 -14.33 37.29
CA THR A 351 16.06 -15.13 38.42
C THR A 351 16.45 -14.27 39.62
N ALA A 352 16.99 -13.06 39.41
CA ALA A 352 17.30 -12.16 40.51
C ALA A 352 16.02 -11.59 41.15
N PHE A 353 15.01 -11.24 40.35
CA PHE A 353 13.71 -10.79 40.86
C PHE A 353 12.93 -11.89 41.60
N ILE A 354 13.05 -13.16 41.17
CA ILE A 354 12.47 -14.31 41.88
C ILE A 354 13.12 -14.48 43.26
N LEU A 355 14.45 -14.34 43.36
CA LEU A 355 15.21 -14.66 44.57
C LEU A 355 15.35 -13.51 45.57
N SER A 356 15.09 -12.25 45.18
CA SER A 356 15.30 -11.06 46.01
C SER A 356 14.03 -10.21 46.15
N PRO A 357 13.79 -9.53 47.29
CA PRO A 357 12.78 -8.46 47.37
C PRO A 357 13.06 -7.35 46.36
N LEU A 358 12.03 -6.74 45.78
CA LEU A 358 12.16 -5.69 44.76
C LEU A 358 12.99 -4.50 45.24
N LYS A 359 12.83 -4.10 46.51
CA LYS A 359 13.64 -3.05 47.13
C LYS A 359 15.14 -3.37 47.12
N ASP A 360 15.51 -4.63 47.33
CA ASP A 360 16.91 -5.08 47.37
C ASP A 360 17.53 -5.19 45.96
N LEU A 361 16.71 -5.08 44.88
CA LEU A 361 17.16 -4.94 43.50
C LEU A 361 17.45 -3.47 43.15
N LEU A 362 16.56 -2.56 43.55
CA LEU A 362 16.70 -1.11 43.31
C LEU A 362 17.92 -0.48 44.01
N GLU A 363 18.41 -1.12 45.08
CA GLU A 363 19.65 -0.74 45.78
C GLU A 363 20.93 -1.33 45.15
N GLN A 364 20.84 -2.12 44.08
CA GLN A 364 22.02 -2.70 43.39
C GLN A 364 22.71 -1.70 42.45
N LEU A 365 23.99 -1.95 42.19
CA LEU A 365 24.76 -1.22 41.19
C LEU A 365 24.37 -1.70 39.79
N GLN A 366 23.87 -0.78 38.97
CA GLN A 366 23.51 -1.03 37.57
C GLN A 366 24.68 -0.71 36.63
N VAL A 367 24.93 -1.55 35.62
CA VAL A 367 25.95 -1.29 34.58
C VAL A 367 25.33 -0.51 33.42
N ILE A 368 25.56 0.80 33.40
CA ILE A 368 24.89 1.76 32.50
C ILE A 368 25.67 2.08 31.19
N ARG A 369 26.74 1.32 30.89
CA ARG A 369 27.57 1.44 29.67
C ARG A 369 28.16 0.07 29.29
N GLY A 370 28.45 -0.15 28.00
CA GLY A 370 29.18 -1.36 27.56
C GLY A 370 28.33 -2.64 27.47
N ARG A 371 27.00 -2.49 27.48
CA ARG A 371 25.97 -3.53 27.56
C ARG A 371 24.67 -3.05 26.91
N THR A 372 23.94 -3.92 26.22
CA THR A 372 22.57 -3.68 25.75
C THR A 372 21.63 -3.53 26.96
N PRO A 373 20.99 -2.36 27.16
CA PRO A 373 20.17 -2.10 28.34
C PRO A 373 18.78 -2.74 28.25
N CYS A 374 18.07 -2.76 29.38
CA CYS A 374 16.64 -2.99 29.49
C CYS A 374 15.93 -1.71 30.01
N ALA A 375 14.61 -1.75 30.21
CA ALA A 375 13.88 -0.67 30.87
C ALA A 375 12.64 -1.22 31.60
N PHE A 376 12.83 -1.72 32.82
CA PHE A 376 11.76 -2.16 33.71
C PHE A 376 11.47 -1.13 34.80
N ALA A 377 10.24 -0.64 34.86
CA ALA A 377 9.73 0.15 35.97
C ALA A 377 9.39 -0.76 37.17
N ALA A 378 9.69 -0.30 38.39
CA ALA A 378 9.46 -1.05 39.62
C ALA A 378 8.24 -0.53 40.39
N ALA A 379 7.25 -1.39 40.60
CA ALA A 379 6.03 -1.06 41.34
C ALA A 379 5.85 -1.97 42.59
N ASN A 380 5.37 -1.39 43.69
CA ASN A 380 4.96 -2.13 44.89
C ASN A 380 3.58 -1.62 45.32
N VAL A 381 2.58 -2.50 45.29
CA VAL A 381 1.16 -2.14 45.39
C VAL A 381 0.37 -3.14 46.23
N THR A 382 -0.81 -2.72 46.72
CA THR A 382 -1.69 -3.55 47.55
C THR A 382 -3.14 -3.40 47.09
N LEU A 383 -3.69 -4.47 46.53
CA LEU A 383 -5.03 -4.49 45.91
C LEU A 383 -6.03 -5.21 46.81
N LYS A 384 -7.12 -4.52 47.17
CA LYS A 384 -8.30 -5.13 47.79
C LYS A 384 -9.06 -6.01 46.78
N PRO A 385 -9.99 -6.86 47.22
CA PRO A 385 -10.96 -7.52 46.33
C PRO A 385 -11.62 -6.54 45.36
N GLY A 386 -11.62 -6.87 44.07
CA GLY A 386 -12.19 -6.03 43.00
C GLY A 386 -11.46 -4.71 42.75
N GLN A 387 -10.26 -4.52 43.31
CA GLN A 387 -9.43 -3.33 43.06
C GLN A 387 -8.42 -3.59 41.95
N SER A 388 -8.30 -2.62 41.04
CA SER A 388 -7.29 -2.56 39.99
C SER A 388 -6.19 -1.54 40.31
N VAL A 389 -5.06 -1.62 39.61
CA VAL A 389 -4.08 -0.54 39.46
C VAL A 389 -3.48 -0.58 38.05
N THR A 390 -3.23 0.58 37.46
CA THR A 390 -2.53 0.72 36.19
C THR A 390 -1.09 1.17 36.42
N ILE A 391 -0.12 0.43 35.87
CA ILE A 391 1.24 0.91 35.64
C ILE A 391 1.26 1.48 34.23
N THR A 392 1.42 2.80 34.07
CA THR A 392 1.44 3.45 32.77
C THR A 392 2.84 3.92 32.45
N SER A 393 3.36 3.40 31.32
CA SER A 393 4.70 3.68 30.84
C SER A 393 4.64 4.30 29.45
N ALA A 394 5.49 5.30 29.20
CA ALA A 394 5.62 5.94 27.90
C ALA A 394 7.04 5.78 27.39
N TYR A 395 7.16 5.57 26.07
CA TYR A 395 8.43 5.36 25.39
C TYR A 395 8.45 6.18 24.10
N GLY A 396 9.52 6.94 23.86
CA GLY A 396 9.62 7.78 22.68
C GLY A 396 11.04 8.25 22.39
N GLN A 397 11.16 9.27 21.54
CA GLN A 397 12.44 9.88 21.17
C GLN A 397 12.49 11.37 21.53
N ALA A 398 13.69 11.90 21.75
CA ALA A 398 13.93 13.32 21.95
C ALA A 398 15.25 13.77 21.32
N ARG A 399 15.30 15.05 20.90
CA ARG A 399 16.49 15.67 20.29
C ARG A 399 17.70 15.78 21.23
N ASP A 400 17.43 15.84 22.53
CA ASP A 400 18.41 15.92 23.62
C ASP A 400 17.73 15.61 24.97
N VAL A 401 18.55 15.39 26.00
CA VAL A 401 18.10 15.09 27.37
C VAL A 401 17.45 16.29 28.07
N GLU A 402 17.78 17.53 27.65
CA GLU A 402 17.21 18.74 28.26
C GLU A 402 15.74 18.92 27.85
N THR A 403 15.43 18.69 26.57
CA THR A 403 14.07 18.69 26.01
C THR A 403 13.23 17.57 26.64
N PHE A 404 13.80 16.38 26.82
CA PHE A 404 13.14 15.29 27.52
C PHE A 404 12.79 15.67 28.97
N ASN A 405 13.78 16.15 29.74
CA ASN A 405 13.58 16.51 31.15
C ASN A 405 12.64 17.71 31.36
N ASN A 406 12.72 18.74 30.51
CA ASN A 406 12.03 20.02 30.73
C ASN A 406 10.68 20.15 30.00
N VAL A 407 10.41 19.33 28.97
CA VAL A 407 9.18 19.40 28.15
C VAL A 407 8.38 18.10 28.24
N ILE A 408 9.01 16.98 27.90
CA ILE A 408 8.31 15.69 27.75
C ILE A 408 7.87 15.12 29.09
N ILE A 409 8.75 15.09 30.10
CA ILE A 409 8.39 14.56 31.43
C ILE A 409 7.23 15.36 32.06
N PRO A 410 7.24 16.71 32.13
CA PRO A 410 6.11 17.47 32.64
C PRO A 410 4.80 17.26 31.87
N ALA A 411 4.86 17.12 30.54
CA ALA A 411 3.67 16.90 29.71
C ALA A 411 3.00 15.55 30.01
N ILE A 412 3.74 14.44 29.90
CA ILE A 412 3.16 13.08 30.00
C ILE A 412 2.76 12.74 31.45
N THR A 413 3.46 13.28 32.45
CA THR A 413 3.11 13.04 33.87
C THR A 413 1.86 13.79 34.34
N ALA A 414 1.36 14.77 33.58
CA ALA A 414 0.12 15.47 33.92
C ALA A 414 -1.07 14.49 33.87
N ARG A 415 -1.88 14.43 34.93
CA ARG A 415 -2.83 13.31 35.13
C ARG A 415 -3.86 13.13 34.03
N SER A 416 -4.30 14.22 33.41
CA SER A 416 -5.23 14.17 32.27
C SER A 416 -4.59 13.63 30.98
N PHE A 417 -3.27 13.76 30.79
CA PHE A 417 -2.58 13.55 29.51
C PHE A 417 -2.86 12.17 28.92
N VAL A 418 -2.66 11.10 29.69
CA VAL A 418 -2.80 9.72 29.24
C VAL A 418 -4.20 9.48 28.66
N GLN A 419 -5.24 9.76 29.45
CA GLN A 419 -6.62 9.50 29.05
C GLN A 419 -7.11 10.46 27.95
N THR A 420 -6.63 11.71 27.93
CA THR A 420 -6.90 12.64 26.82
C THR A 420 -6.28 12.14 25.51
N LYS A 421 -5.02 11.69 25.52
CA LYS A 421 -4.33 11.19 24.32
C LYS A 421 -4.87 9.85 23.81
N LEU A 422 -5.42 9.02 24.69
CA LEU A 422 -6.19 7.85 24.28
C LEU A 422 -7.44 8.25 23.48
N ILE A 423 -8.22 9.23 23.98
CA ILE A 423 -9.41 9.74 23.29
C ILE A 423 -9.01 10.41 21.96
N GLU A 424 -7.97 11.26 21.94
CA GLU A 424 -7.46 11.85 20.70
C GLU A 424 -7.04 10.78 19.68
N ALA A 425 -6.44 9.66 20.12
CA ALA A 425 -6.00 8.57 19.25
C ALA A 425 -7.17 7.77 18.63
N GLU A 426 -8.24 7.57 19.41
CA GLU A 426 -9.51 6.98 18.95
C GLU A 426 -10.23 7.93 17.97
N GLU A 427 -10.42 9.19 18.37
CA GLU A 427 -11.09 10.22 17.56
C GLU A 427 -10.35 10.52 16.25
N LEU A 428 -9.02 10.47 16.24
CA LEU A 428 -8.20 10.66 15.03
C LEU A 428 -8.54 9.64 13.93
N THR A 429 -8.69 8.36 14.28
CA THR A 429 -9.01 7.33 13.27
C THR A 429 -10.48 7.33 12.86
N GLU A 430 -11.43 7.64 13.77
CA GLU A 430 -12.83 7.89 13.39
C GLU A 430 -12.95 9.12 12.46
N ARG A 431 -12.25 10.22 12.77
CA ARG A 431 -12.23 11.45 11.95
C ARG A 431 -11.67 11.21 10.55
N LEU A 432 -10.60 10.42 10.43
CA LEU A 432 -10.00 10.07 9.14
C LEU A 432 -10.90 9.13 8.32
N THR A 433 -11.58 8.18 8.96
CA THR A 433 -12.37 7.14 8.26
C THR A 433 -13.86 7.46 8.10
N LYS A 434 -14.36 8.57 8.65
CA LYS A 434 -15.76 9.04 8.54
C LYS A 434 -16.32 9.02 7.10
N GLY A 435 -15.44 9.22 6.10
CA GLY A 435 -15.77 9.33 4.69
C GLY A 435 -16.35 8.06 4.07
N VAL A 436 -16.14 6.91 4.69
CA VAL A 436 -16.69 5.60 4.29
C VAL A 436 -17.55 4.95 5.39
N LYS A 437 -18.00 5.72 6.38
CA LYS A 437 -18.79 5.20 7.50
C LYS A 437 -20.05 4.51 6.98
N MET A 438 -20.25 3.25 7.37
CA MET A 438 -21.33 2.38 6.90
C MET A 438 -22.04 1.73 8.09
N VAL A 439 -23.32 1.42 7.92
CA VAL A 439 -24.13 0.58 8.81
C VAL A 439 -25.00 -0.33 7.96
N SER A 440 -24.73 -1.63 8.00
CA SER A 440 -25.37 -2.64 7.14
C SER A 440 -25.87 -3.85 7.94
N GLY A 441 -26.36 -4.88 7.22
CA GLY A 441 -26.62 -6.19 7.80
C GLY A 441 -25.36 -6.98 8.21
N SER A 442 -24.15 -6.49 7.87
CA SER A 442 -22.87 -7.14 8.18
C SER A 442 -21.88 -6.19 8.87
N PRO A 443 -21.84 -6.15 10.23
CA PRO A 443 -20.88 -5.34 10.98
C PRO A 443 -19.40 -5.67 10.70
N LEU A 444 -19.10 -6.91 10.29
CA LEU A 444 -17.75 -7.28 9.82
C LEU A 444 -17.39 -6.58 8.50
N PHE A 445 -18.35 -6.46 7.56
CA PHE A 445 -18.13 -5.73 6.31
C PHE A 445 -17.98 -4.23 6.56
N ASP A 446 -18.83 -3.65 7.43
CA ASP A 446 -18.74 -2.24 7.83
C ASP A 446 -17.35 -1.90 8.43
N GLY A 447 -16.85 -2.76 9.34
CA GLY A 447 -15.52 -2.64 9.92
C GLY A 447 -14.38 -2.85 8.93
N PHE A 448 -14.52 -3.80 8.00
CA PHE A 448 -13.54 -4.09 6.94
C PHE A 448 -13.42 -2.94 5.94
N VAL A 449 -14.54 -2.33 5.52
CA VAL A 449 -14.55 -1.10 4.70
C VAL A 449 -13.81 0.03 5.41
N LYS A 450 -14.11 0.26 6.70
CA LYS A 450 -13.45 1.29 7.51
C LYS A 450 -11.93 1.06 7.61
N GLN A 451 -11.50 -0.17 7.85
CA GLN A 451 -10.09 -0.56 7.95
C GLN A 451 -9.36 -0.47 6.59
N ALA A 452 -9.99 -0.92 5.51
CA ALA A 452 -9.45 -0.80 4.16
C ALA A 452 -9.26 0.65 3.73
N TYR A 453 -10.14 1.58 4.12
CA TYR A 453 -9.95 3.01 3.86
C TYR A 453 -8.75 3.60 4.62
N LEU A 454 -8.55 3.21 5.89
CA LEU A 454 -7.34 3.58 6.63
C LEU A 454 -6.07 3.03 5.96
N ASP A 455 -6.13 1.82 5.41
CA ASP A 455 -5.00 1.22 4.69
C ASP A 455 -4.80 1.80 3.27
N ASN A 456 -5.84 2.34 2.64
CA ASN A 456 -5.74 3.11 1.41
C ASN A 456 -5.05 4.46 1.66
N LEU A 457 -5.49 5.21 2.68
CA LEU A 457 -4.93 6.52 3.00
C LEU A 457 -3.50 6.43 3.55
N LEU A 458 -3.14 5.37 4.30
CA LEU A 458 -1.75 5.15 4.73
C LEU A 458 -0.80 4.88 3.56
N ARG A 459 -1.29 4.42 2.40
CA ARG A 459 -0.45 4.09 1.25
C ARG A 459 -0.45 5.15 0.15
N GLY A 460 -1.56 5.86 -0.06
CA GLY A 460 -1.66 6.99 -1.00
C GLY A 460 -1.44 8.38 -0.37
N GLY A 461 -1.69 8.51 0.93
CA GLY A 461 -1.92 9.78 1.64
C GLY A 461 -3.40 10.19 1.60
N VAL A 462 -3.88 10.91 2.62
CA VAL A 462 -5.22 11.54 2.65
C VAL A 462 -5.13 12.99 2.16
N PRO A 463 -5.98 13.44 1.21
CA PRO A 463 -5.90 14.80 0.68
C PRO A 463 -6.22 15.85 1.75
N SER A 464 -5.28 16.74 2.01
CA SER A 464 -5.45 17.92 2.87
C SER A 464 -5.50 19.18 1.99
N ILE A 465 -6.65 19.87 2.00
CA ILE A 465 -6.88 21.06 1.19
C ILE A 465 -6.31 22.30 1.90
N MET A 466 -5.43 23.05 1.25
CA MET A 466 -4.70 24.20 1.81
C MET A 466 -4.81 25.46 0.96
N GLY A 467 -4.71 26.64 1.58
CA GLY A 467 -4.86 27.94 0.91
C GLY A 467 -6.30 28.46 0.94
N ASP A 468 -6.63 29.32 -0.02
CA ASP A 468 -7.97 29.88 -0.24
C ASP A 468 -8.66 29.21 -1.44
N ALA A 469 -9.99 29.33 -1.55
CA ALA A 469 -10.81 28.45 -2.39
C ALA A 469 -10.54 28.52 -3.91
N GLU A 470 -10.10 29.66 -4.45
CA GLU A 470 -9.81 29.86 -5.88
C GLU A 470 -8.51 29.17 -6.34
N ASP A 471 -7.55 28.93 -5.43
CA ASP A 471 -6.21 28.42 -5.77
C ASP A 471 -5.74 27.38 -4.73
N ALA A 472 -6.65 26.50 -4.34
CA ALA A 472 -6.43 25.52 -3.28
C ALA A 472 -5.39 24.46 -3.67
N LYS A 473 -4.49 24.12 -2.74
CA LYS A 473 -3.43 23.12 -2.90
C LYS A 473 -3.83 21.81 -2.23
N VAL A 474 -3.54 20.68 -2.87
CA VAL A 474 -3.83 19.34 -2.33
C VAL A 474 -2.55 18.71 -1.78
N LEU A 475 -2.48 18.49 -0.47
CA LEU A 475 -1.33 17.86 0.19
C LEU A 475 -1.74 16.51 0.79
N ASN A 476 -1.36 15.40 0.17
CA ASN A 476 -1.77 14.05 0.61
C ASN A 476 -0.92 13.56 1.80
N ILE A 477 -1.37 13.84 3.02
CA ILE A 477 -0.64 13.56 4.27
C ILE A 477 -0.81 12.11 4.74
N PHE A 478 0.08 11.66 5.64
CA PHE A 478 0.13 10.31 6.22
C PHE A 478 0.41 9.16 5.23
N SER A 479 0.89 9.46 4.02
CA SER A 479 1.41 8.43 3.11
C SER A 479 2.68 7.79 3.66
N ARG A 480 2.89 6.50 3.39
CA ARG A 480 4.12 5.76 3.73
C ARG A 480 4.36 4.58 2.78
N LYS A 481 5.62 4.15 2.64
CA LYS A 481 5.93 2.87 1.99
C LYS A 481 5.45 1.68 2.82
N HIS A 482 5.02 0.63 2.11
CA HIS A 482 4.39 -0.57 2.65
C HIS A 482 5.42 -1.68 2.96
N GLY A 483 6.50 -1.34 3.65
CA GLY A 483 7.38 -2.30 4.33
C GLY A 483 6.88 -2.60 5.75
N ASP A 484 6.93 -3.86 6.15
CA ASP A 484 6.47 -4.34 7.46
C ASP A 484 7.16 -5.67 7.82
N LEU A 485 6.72 -6.35 8.88
CA LEU A 485 7.36 -7.58 9.35
C LEU A 485 7.19 -8.76 8.38
N GLU A 486 6.08 -8.85 7.64
CA GLU A 486 5.84 -9.91 6.65
C GLU A 486 6.38 -9.48 5.27
N ARG A 487 6.41 -8.17 4.99
CA ARG A 487 7.06 -7.54 3.82
C ARG A 487 8.47 -7.03 4.16
N ASP A 488 9.30 -7.89 4.75
CA ASP A 488 10.62 -7.53 5.29
C ASP A 488 11.62 -7.03 4.22
N TYR A 489 11.49 -7.54 3.00
CA TYR A 489 12.20 -7.14 1.78
C TYR A 489 11.91 -5.70 1.32
N ASN A 490 10.77 -5.13 1.71
CA ASN A 490 10.44 -3.72 1.46
C ASN A 490 11.01 -2.84 2.58
N ASP A 491 11.43 -1.63 2.22
CA ASP A 491 11.71 -0.57 3.19
C ASP A 491 10.44 0.25 3.51
N PHE A 492 10.43 0.92 4.66
CA PHE A 492 9.38 1.86 5.03
C PHE A 492 9.97 3.16 5.56
N VAL A 493 9.29 4.27 5.25
CA VAL A 493 9.61 5.61 5.75
C VAL A 493 8.32 6.25 6.24
N ILE A 494 8.32 6.71 7.50
CA ILE A 494 7.28 7.48 8.16
C ILE A 494 7.96 8.72 8.75
N GLU A 495 7.88 9.86 8.06
CA GLU A 495 8.69 11.04 8.39
C GLU A 495 8.37 11.58 9.79
N SER A 496 9.37 11.65 10.67
CA SER A 496 9.25 12.18 12.03
C SER A 496 9.14 13.71 12.02
N THR A 497 8.05 14.25 11.48
CA THR A 497 7.80 15.67 11.20
C THR A 497 6.29 15.94 11.19
N TYR A 498 5.84 17.19 11.39
CA TYR A 498 4.42 17.55 11.32
C TYR A 498 3.85 17.32 9.91
N PHE A 499 2.55 17.09 9.78
CA PHE A 499 1.93 16.72 8.49
C PHE A 499 2.71 15.59 7.78
N SER A 500 3.24 14.61 8.54
CA SER A 500 4.12 13.52 8.09
C SER A 500 3.66 12.86 6.79
N GLN A 501 4.58 12.61 5.86
CA GLN A 501 4.31 12.01 4.55
C GLN A 501 5.44 11.02 4.23
N GLY A 502 5.34 10.38 3.06
CA GLY A 502 6.34 9.42 2.61
C GLY A 502 6.21 9.13 1.12
N PRO A 503 7.33 8.95 0.40
CA PRO A 503 7.33 8.71 -1.03
C PRO A 503 6.73 7.34 -1.38
N GLY A 504 5.86 7.27 -2.38
CA GLY A 504 5.24 6.03 -2.85
C GLY A 504 5.71 5.60 -4.24
N ASN A 505 5.44 4.35 -4.63
CA ASN A 505 5.64 3.93 -6.02
C ASN A 505 4.46 4.42 -6.87
N PHE A 506 4.71 4.84 -8.12
CA PHE A 506 3.73 5.44 -9.03
C PHE A 506 2.40 4.67 -9.09
N ARG A 507 2.47 3.36 -9.39
CA ARG A 507 1.29 2.47 -9.45
C ARG A 507 0.54 2.37 -8.13
N ASP A 508 1.23 2.35 -7.00
CA ASP A 508 0.59 2.22 -5.69
C ASP A 508 -0.22 3.48 -5.38
N VAL A 509 0.41 4.65 -5.51
CA VAL A 509 -0.19 5.97 -5.23
C VAL A 509 -1.32 6.28 -6.21
N ALA A 510 -1.14 6.04 -7.51
CA ALA A 510 -2.17 6.26 -8.52
C ALA A 510 -3.44 5.44 -8.25
N GLN A 511 -3.29 4.15 -7.87
CA GLN A 511 -4.43 3.32 -7.50
C GLN A 511 -5.11 3.79 -6.22
N ASN A 512 -4.36 4.22 -5.19
CA ASN A 512 -4.97 4.67 -3.95
C ASN A 512 -5.73 6.01 -4.11
N ARG A 513 -5.16 6.96 -4.86
CA ARG A 513 -5.72 8.31 -5.04
C ARG A 513 -6.79 8.44 -6.11
N ARG A 514 -7.02 7.41 -6.94
CA ARG A 514 -8.11 7.45 -7.94
C ARG A 514 -9.49 7.71 -7.33
N SER A 515 -9.66 7.43 -6.04
CA SER A 515 -10.89 7.68 -5.28
C SER A 515 -10.85 8.96 -4.44
N ASP A 516 -9.77 9.74 -4.44
CA ASP A 516 -9.64 10.94 -3.60
C ASP A 516 -10.70 11.99 -3.97
N VAL A 517 -10.92 12.23 -5.27
CA VAL A 517 -12.01 13.08 -5.79
C VAL A 517 -13.42 12.58 -5.42
N VAL A 518 -13.57 11.31 -5.05
CA VAL A 518 -14.86 10.71 -4.66
C VAL A 518 -15.16 10.90 -3.18
N TYR A 519 -14.13 10.97 -2.32
CA TYR A 519 -14.28 11.19 -0.87
C TYR A 519 -13.98 12.64 -0.45
N GLU A 520 -13.27 13.40 -1.27
CA GLU A 520 -13.00 14.83 -1.14
C GLU A 520 -13.08 15.52 -2.52
N PRO A 521 -14.29 15.88 -3.00
CA PRO A 521 -14.48 16.47 -4.33
C PRO A 521 -13.63 17.73 -4.60
N ARG A 522 -13.22 18.45 -3.55
CA ARG A 522 -12.32 19.62 -3.63
C ARG A 522 -10.91 19.30 -4.17
N VAL A 523 -10.54 18.03 -4.31
CA VAL A 523 -9.34 17.60 -5.04
C VAL A 523 -9.43 17.95 -6.53
N GLY A 524 -10.64 17.98 -7.11
CA GLY A 524 -10.84 18.35 -8.51
C GLY A 524 -10.02 17.48 -9.47
N ASP A 525 -9.32 18.12 -10.41
CA ASP A 525 -8.50 17.43 -11.42
C ASP A 525 -7.05 17.15 -10.98
N PHE A 526 -6.70 17.45 -9.72
CA PHE A 526 -5.31 17.50 -9.24
C PHE A 526 -4.52 16.22 -9.55
N ASP A 527 -5.00 15.05 -9.12
CA ASP A 527 -4.27 13.80 -9.36
C ASP A 527 -4.27 13.41 -10.86
N VAL A 528 -5.33 13.73 -11.61
CA VAL A 528 -5.35 13.52 -13.08
C VAL A 528 -4.21 14.31 -13.74
N ARG A 529 -4.09 15.60 -13.43
CA ARG A 529 -3.03 16.45 -13.96
C ARG A 529 -1.65 16.07 -13.43
N LEU A 530 -1.54 15.65 -12.16
CA LEU A 530 -0.29 15.16 -11.58
C LEU A 530 0.26 13.94 -12.33
N PHE A 531 -0.54 12.89 -12.50
CA PHE A 531 -0.10 11.65 -13.15
C PHE A 531 0.10 11.81 -14.68
N LEU A 532 -0.69 12.67 -15.34
CA LEU A 532 -0.42 13.08 -16.73
C LEU A 532 0.88 13.89 -16.88
N SER A 533 1.22 14.75 -15.91
CA SER A 533 2.47 15.52 -15.90
C SER A 533 3.71 14.64 -15.67
N LEU A 534 3.58 13.60 -14.85
CA LEU A 534 4.62 12.62 -14.59
C LEU A 534 4.84 11.62 -15.76
N THR A 535 4.01 11.68 -16.80
CA THR A 535 4.21 10.89 -18.02
C THR A 535 5.34 11.49 -18.87
N GLN A 536 6.29 10.64 -19.26
CA GLN A 536 7.45 10.96 -20.10
C GLN A 536 7.06 11.05 -21.59
N ALA A 537 7.93 11.65 -22.41
CA ALA A 537 7.75 11.73 -23.86
C ALA A 537 7.71 10.36 -24.56
N ASP A 538 8.20 9.28 -23.94
CA ASP A 538 8.17 7.89 -24.42
C ASP A 538 7.01 7.06 -23.83
N ALA A 539 6.01 7.72 -23.23
CA ALA A 539 4.85 7.13 -22.56
C ALA A 539 5.20 6.15 -21.41
N TYR A 540 6.35 6.33 -20.76
CA TYR A 540 6.68 5.74 -19.46
C TYR A 540 6.68 6.82 -18.35
N ASN A 541 7.16 6.49 -17.14
CA ASN A 541 7.06 7.34 -15.95
C ASN A 541 8.16 7.03 -14.92
N PRO A 542 8.45 7.96 -13.98
CA PRO A 542 9.32 7.68 -12.83
C PRO A 542 8.72 6.61 -11.91
N LEU A 543 9.57 5.89 -11.18
CA LEU A 543 9.12 4.91 -10.19
C LEU A 543 8.50 5.57 -8.97
N ILE A 544 9.17 6.60 -8.44
CA ILE A 544 8.82 7.20 -7.15
C ILE A 544 8.07 8.50 -7.37
N VAL A 545 6.88 8.58 -6.76
CA VAL A 545 6.15 9.82 -6.53
C VAL A 545 6.54 10.31 -5.14
N GLY A 546 7.18 11.46 -5.09
CA GLY A 546 7.58 12.14 -3.87
C GLY A 546 6.52 13.12 -3.38
N THR A 547 6.79 13.74 -2.23
CA THR A 547 5.90 14.74 -1.65
C THR A 547 5.99 16.07 -2.41
N SER A 548 4.85 16.56 -2.90
CA SER A 548 4.76 17.85 -3.58
C SER A 548 5.16 19.01 -2.66
N LYS A 549 6.15 19.80 -3.07
CA LYS A 549 6.75 20.90 -2.30
C LYS A 549 6.06 22.23 -2.62
N PHE A 550 6.05 23.15 -1.66
CA PHE A 550 5.62 24.52 -1.88
C PHE A 550 6.83 25.40 -2.23
N SER A 551 6.67 26.29 -3.20
CA SER A 551 7.69 27.29 -3.59
C SER A 551 7.04 28.65 -3.78
N LEU A 552 7.58 29.67 -3.11
CA LEU A 552 7.15 31.05 -3.30
C LEU A 552 7.72 31.64 -4.62
N PRO A 553 7.04 32.62 -5.25
CA PRO A 553 7.47 33.18 -6.53
C PRO A 553 8.67 34.15 -6.43
N SER A 554 8.96 34.71 -5.25
CA SER A 554 10.14 35.56 -5.04
C SER A 554 10.58 35.68 -3.58
N GLU A 555 11.83 36.10 -3.38
CA GLU A 555 12.40 36.45 -2.06
C GLU A 555 11.70 37.66 -1.42
N ASP A 556 11.09 38.55 -2.21
CA ASP A 556 10.26 39.64 -1.69
C ASP A 556 8.97 39.11 -1.02
N VAL A 557 8.33 38.09 -1.61
CA VAL A 557 7.14 37.43 -1.02
C VAL A 557 7.54 36.62 0.22
N ALA A 558 8.67 35.90 0.18
CA ALA A 558 9.23 35.24 1.35
C ALA A 558 9.51 36.22 2.50
N SER A 559 10.08 37.38 2.18
CA SER A 559 10.37 38.44 3.15
C SER A 559 9.12 39.12 3.69
N ALA A 560 8.07 39.29 2.88
CA ALA A 560 6.79 39.83 3.31
C ALA A 560 6.07 38.88 4.29
N LEU A 561 6.05 37.58 3.99
CA LEU A 561 5.50 36.56 4.91
C LEU A 561 6.31 36.46 6.21
N ALA A 562 7.63 36.61 6.13
CA ALA A 562 8.52 36.61 7.30
C ALA A 562 8.31 37.79 8.27
N LEU A 563 7.58 38.85 7.87
CA LEU A 563 7.16 39.93 8.78
C LEU A 563 6.15 39.47 9.84
N THR A 564 5.60 38.26 9.75
CA THR A 564 4.79 37.65 10.80
C THR A 564 5.63 37.17 12.01
N ALA A 565 6.96 37.12 11.90
CA ALA A 565 7.83 36.74 13.02
C ALA A 565 7.89 37.83 14.11
N THR A 566 8.15 37.44 15.36
CA THR A 566 8.15 38.37 16.52
C THR A 566 9.32 39.36 16.54
N ASP A 567 10.41 39.08 15.83
CA ASP A 567 11.65 39.84 15.88
C ASP A 567 12.48 39.68 14.59
N ALA A 568 13.52 40.51 14.46
CA ALA A 568 14.34 40.59 13.25
C ALA A 568 15.29 39.40 13.02
N HIS A 569 15.63 38.60 14.05
CA HIS A 569 16.42 37.38 13.85
C HIS A 569 15.51 36.26 13.36
N SER A 570 14.37 36.05 14.03
CA SER A 570 13.32 35.12 13.60
C SER A 570 12.88 35.39 12.15
N ALA A 571 12.64 36.66 11.80
CA ALA A 571 12.29 37.05 10.43
C ALA A 571 13.39 36.69 9.41
N ALA A 572 14.66 36.97 9.70
CA ALA A 572 15.76 36.68 8.78
C ALA A 572 15.96 35.17 8.55
N ASN A 573 15.82 34.37 9.62
CA ASN A 573 15.89 32.91 9.53
C ASN A 573 14.68 32.37 8.73
N LEU A 574 13.49 32.91 8.95
CA LEU A 574 12.25 32.53 8.26
C LEU A 574 12.29 32.85 6.76
N THR A 575 12.80 34.03 6.35
CA THR A 575 13.07 34.32 4.92
C THR A 575 14.02 33.29 4.31
N ALA A 576 15.08 32.88 5.02
CA ALA A 576 16.06 31.93 4.54
C ALA A 576 15.54 30.49 4.41
N LEU A 577 14.46 30.14 5.12
CA LEU A 577 13.68 28.90 4.93
C LEU A 577 12.72 29.04 3.73
N LEU A 578 11.93 30.12 3.70
CA LEU A 578 10.88 30.37 2.70
C LEU A 578 11.41 30.65 1.27
N SER A 579 12.65 31.11 1.13
CA SER A 579 13.28 31.40 -0.18
C SER A 579 13.84 30.15 -0.90
N LYS A 580 13.30 28.97 -0.59
CA LYS A 580 13.63 27.67 -1.20
C LYS A 580 12.34 26.82 -1.27
N PRO A 581 12.24 25.80 -2.13
CA PRO A 581 11.15 24.83 -2.03
C PRO A 581 11.19 24.09 -0.69
N PHE A 582 10.05 24.00 0.00
CA PHE A 582 9.92 23.36 1.33
C PHE A 582 8.68 22.45 1.42
N LEU A 583 8.66 21.59 2.43
CA LEU A 583 7.46 20.90 2.92
C LEU A 583 6.91 21.68 4.14
N PRO A 584 5.58 21.81 4.32
CA PRO A 584 5.00 22.46 5.49
C PRO A 584 5.48 21.88 6.83
N GLY A 585 5.59 20.55 6.92
CA GLY A 585 6.09 19.85 8.11
C GLY A 585 7.49 20.29 8.50
N ASP A 586 8.44 20.15 7.58
CA ASP A 586 9.83 20.54 7.78
C ASP A 586 10.04 22.03 7.98
N LEU A 587 9.18 22.89 7.41
CA LEU A 587 9.19 24.33 7.70
C LEU A 587 8.88 24.58 9.18
N PHE A 588 7.76 24.06 9.69
CA PHE A 588 7.40 24.26 11.10
C PHE A 588 8.40 23.59 12.05
N ARG A 589 8.88 22.37 11.74
CA ARG A 589 9.91 21.69 12.51
C ARG A 589 11.23 22.48 12.54
N SER A 590 11.62 23.11 11.42
CA SER A 590 12.79 23.98 11.33
C SER A 590 12.62 25.28 12.10
N MET A 591 11.39 25.79 12.24
CA MET A 591 11.06 26.95 13.06
C MET A 591 11.19 26.64 14.55
N ASP A 592 10.66 25.51 15.02
CA ASP A 592 10.74 25.10 16.43
C ASP A 592 12.18 24.74 16.85
N VAL A 593 13.01 24.25 15.92
CA VAL A 593 14.46 24.04 16.12
C VAL A 593 15.27 25.36 16.13
N GLN A 594 14.78 26.42 15.50
CA GLN A 594 15.43 27.74 15.44
C GLN A 594 14.78 28.79 16.34
N GLU A 595 13.88 28.38 17.23
CA GLU A 595 13.12 29.24 18.15
C GLU A 595 12.36 30.40 17.46
N ILE A 596 11.91 30.17 16.21
CA ILE A 596 11.22 31.17 15.39
C ILE A 596 9.77 31.30 15.86
N HIS A 597 9.49 32.35 16.63
CA HIS A 597 8.14 32.66 17.11
C HIS A 597 7.35 33.54 16.13
N LEU A 598 6.05 33.25 15.99
CA LEU A 598 5.11 34.00 15.15
C LEU A 598 4.20 34.93 15.97
N THR A 599 3.72 35.98 15.31
CA THR A 599 2.65 36.88 15.80
C THR A 599 1.23 36.38 15.48
N VAL A 600 1.12 35.34 14.65
CA VAL A 600 -0.14 34.68 14.25
C VAL A 600 -0.05 33.16 14.51
N PRO A 601 -1.17 32.44 14.66
CA PRO A 601 -1.16 30.99 14.87
C PRO A 601 -0.54 30.21 13.69
N LYS A 602 0.13 29.07 13.97
CA LYS A 602 0.72 28.20 12.93
C LYS A 602 -0.27 27.84 11.78
N PRO A 603 -1.57 27.52 12.03
CA PRO A 603 -2.52 27.24 10.94
C PRO A 603 -2.88 28.46 10.06
N GLU A 604 -2.90 29.66 10.64
CA GLU A 604 -3.17 30.90 9.89
C GLU A 604 -2.00 31.23 8.97
N PHE A 605 -0.77 31.11 9.49
CA PHE A 605 0.46 31.26 8.72
C PHE A 605 0.58 30.22 7.58
N LEU A 606 0.20 28.96 7.84
CA LEU A 606 0.15 27.93 6.80
C LEU A 606 -0.80 28.30 5.65
N ARG A 607 -1.99 28.86 5.95
CA ARG A 607 -2.89 29.37 4.89
C ARG A 607 -2.21 30.48 4.09
N SER A 608 -1.64 31.49 4.75
CA SER A 608 -0.95 32.60 4.06
C SER A 608 0.21 32.13 3.18
N ILE A 609 0.93 31.08 3.59
CA ILE A 609 1.97 30.46 2.77
C ILE A 609 1.37 29.71 1.58
N ALA A 610 0.35 28.87 1.80
CA ALA A 610 -0.25 28.04 0.76
C ALA A 610 -0.88 28.88 -0.38
N THR A 611 -1.60 29.95 -0.03
CA THR A 611 -2.17 30.92 -1.00
C THR A 611 -1.07 31.67 -1.77
N ALA A 612 0.12 31.85 -1.19
CA ALA A 612 1.23 32.57 -1.82
C ALA A 612 2.23 31.67 -2.59
N ALA A 613 2.04 30.35 -2.58
CA ALA A 613 3.00 29.38 -3.10
C ALA A 613 2.48 28.62 -4.32
N SER A 614 3.34 28.40 -5.31
CA SER A 614 3.12 27.37 -6.32
C SER A 614 3.43 25.99 -5.72
N GLN A 615 2.58 25.01 -5.99
CA GLN A 615 2.85 23.62 -5.66
C GLN A 615 3.69 22.96 -6.76
N VAL A 616 4.72 22.23 -6.37
CA VAL A 616 5.72 21.63 -7.26
C VAL A 616 5.76 20.14 -7.01
N ALA A 617 5.32 19.34 -7.99
CA ALA A 617 5.40 17.89 -7.93
C ALA A 617 6.85 17.41 -7.80
N ASP A 618 7.07 16.40 -6.98
CA ASP A 618 8.37 15.76 -6.77
C ASP A 618 8.29 14.30 -7.22
N ALA A 619 9.29 13.83 -7.97
CA ALA A 619 9.34 12.45 -8.45
C ALA A 619 10.78 12.08 -8.84
N SER A 620 11.14 10.80 -8.77
CA SER A 620 12.49 10.34 -9.09
C SER A 620 12.54 9.02 -9.86
N PHE A 621 13.55 8.93 -10.72
CA PHE A 621 13.97 7.71 -11.39
C PHE A 621 14.87 6.92 -10.42
N ALA A 622 14.30 5.89 -9.79
CA ALA A 622 14.99 5.01 -8.85
C ALA A 622 14.85 3.54 -9.29
N GLN A 623 15.05 3.27 -10.59
CA GLN A 623 14.73 2.00 -11.25
C GLN A 623 15.77 1.64 -12.32
N ASN A 624 15.83 0.36 -12.68
CA ASN A 624 16.67 -0.17 -13.77
C ASN A 624 15.84 -0.65 -14.98
N GLY A 625 14.67 -0.04 -15.20
CA GLY A 625 13.72 -0.36 -16.26
C GLY A 625 12.37 0.34 -16.03
N PHE A 626 11.49 0.39 -17.03
CA PHE A 626 10.14 0.96 -16.94
C PHE A 626 9.07 -0.12 -17.07
N TRP A 627 8.11 -0.14 -16.13
CA TRP A 627 7.00 -1.10 -16.07
C TRP A 627 5.99 -0.93 -17.20
N ALA A 628 5.45 -2.05 -17.68
CA ALA A 628 4.54 -2.09 -18.83
C ALA A 628 3.11 -1.67 -18.49
N ASP A 629 2.66 -1.81 -17.23
CA ASP A 629 1.27 -1.54 -16.80
C ASP A 629 1.03 -0.11 -16.28
N HIS A 630 2.09 0.59 -15.84
CA HIS A 630 1.97 1.85 -15.07
C HIS A 630 1.10 2.93 -15.73
N TRP A 631 1.08 3.04 -17.05
CA TRP A 631 0.31 4.06 -17.77
C TRP A 631 -1.21 3.79 -17.78
N THR A 632 -1.64 2.55 -17.49
CA THR A 632 -3.05 2.13 -17.56
C THR A 632 -3.94 2.83 -16.52
N TYR A 633 -3.35 3.15 -15.36
CA TYR A 633 -4.05 3.80 -14.23
C TYR A 633 -4.46 5.26 -14.51
N THR A 634 -3.88 5.89 -15.54
CA THR A 634 -4.25 7.26 -15.96
C THR A 634 -5.73 7.35 -16.38
N LEU A 635 -6.27 6.31 -17.03
CA LEU A 635 -7.68 6.31 -17.44
C LEU A 635 -8.62 6.01 -16.25
N ASP A 636 -8.19 5.19 -15.29
CA ASP A 636 -8.93 4.99 -14.03
C ASP A 636 -9.09 6.32 -13.26
N LEU A 637 -8.06 7.19 -13.26
CA LEU A 637 -8.12 8.53 -12.67
C LEU A 637 -9.13 9.44 -13.39
N ILE A 638 -9.10 9.46 -14.73
CA ILE A 638 -10.02 10.26 -15.55
C ILE A 638 -11.48 9.82 -15.38
N GLU A 639 -11.75 8.50 -15.38
CA GLU A 639 -13.10 7.98 -15.19
C GLU A 639 -13.67 8.33 -13.80
N ASN A 640 -12.87 8.24 -12.72
CA ASN A 640 -13.33 8.64 -11.39
C ASN A 640 -13.55 10.16 -11.26
N TYR A 641 -12.76 10.99 -11.95
CA TYR A 641 -13.04 12.44 -12.04
C TYR A 641 -14.37 12.69 -12.75
N LEU A 642 -14.60 12.08 -13.91
CA LEU A 642 -15.82 12.27 -14.71
C LEU A 642 -17.07 11.67 -14.05
N MET A 643 -16.92 10.71 -13.14
CA MET A 643 -18.01 10.22 -12.27
C MET A 643 -18.54 11.30 -11.30
N VAL A 644 -17.72 12.32 -10.97
CA VAL A 644 -18.04 13.41 -10.03
C VAL A 644 -18.22 14.76 -10.76
N TYR A 645 -17.55 14.94 -11.89
CA TYR A 645 -17.56 16.13 -12.74
C TYR A 645 -17.83 15.77 -14.23
N PRO A 646 -18.97 15.12 -14.55
CA PRO A 646 -19.29 14.68 -15.92
C PRO A 646 -19.42 15.84 -16.91
N GLU A 647 -19.78 17.04 -16.43
CA GLU A 647 -19.88 18.26 -17.23
C GLU A 647 -18.51 18.81 -17.64
N ASN A 648 -17.44 18.53 -16.89
CA ASN A 648 -16.10 19.04 -17.14
C ASN A 648 -15.29 18.21 -18.14
N LYS A 649 -15.92 17.28 -18.87
CA LYS A 649 -15.23 16.43 -19.86
C LYS A 649 -14.53 17.24 -20.95
N GLU A 650 -15.18 18.27 -21.49
CA GLU A 650 -14.55 19.16 -22.49
C GLU A 650 -13.40 19.95 -21.86
N TYR A 651 -13.65 20.54 -20.68
CA TYR A 651 -12.66 21.31 -19.93
C TYR A 651 -11.38 20.52 -19.66
N LEU A 652 -11.50 19.32 -19.06
CA LEU A 652 -10.35 18.48 -18.72
C LEU A 652 -9.56 18.09 -19.97
N MET A 653 -10.23 17.81 -21.09
CA MET A 653 -9.56 17.35 -22.31
C MET A 653 -8.85 18.48 -23.06
N TYR A 654 -9.44 19.69 -23.11
CA TYR A 654 -9.00 20.77 -24.00
C TYR A 654 -8.61 22.10 -23.33
N ASP A 655 -9.24 22.47 -22.21
CA ASP A 655 -9.19 23.85 -21.65
C ASP A 655 -8.53 23.97 -20.25
N SER A 656 -8.28 22.85 -19.56
CA SER A 656 -7.43 22.80 -18.34
C SER A 656 -5.96 23.13 -18.67
N ASP A 657 -5.17 23.55 -17.67
CA ASP A 657 -3.77 23.93 -17.91
C ASP A 657 -2.97 22.81 -18.60
N PRO A 658 -2.22 23.11 -19.69
CA PRO A 658 -1.40 22.12 -20.39
C PRO A 658 -0.42 21.39 -19.47
N VAL A 659 -0.38 20.05 -19.60
CA VAL A 659 0.41 19.16 -18.74
C VAL A 659 1.84 18.94 -19.30
N PRO A 660 2.91 19.22 -18.53
CA PRO A 660 4.30 19.02 -18.95
C PRO A 660 4.66 17.53 -19.13
N PHE A 661 5.85 17.25 -19.66
CA PHE A 661 6.42 15.89 -19.68
C PHE A 661 7.54 15.75 -18.65
N PHE A 662 7.64 14.59 -18.00
CA PHE A 662 8.73 14.28 -17.07
C PHE A 662 10.04 13.97 -17.81
N GLN A 663 11.12 14.67 -17.45
CA GLN A 663 12.48 14.43 -17.95
C GLN A 663 13.22 13.47 -17.01
N SER A 664 13.18 12.17 -17.32
CA SER A 664 14.03 11.18 -16.64
C SER A 664 15.50 11.29 -17.08
N PRO A 665 16.47 10.94 -16.21
CA PRO A 665 17.86 10.68 -16.62
C PRO A 665 18.00 9.37 -17.41
N GLY A 666 17.11 8.40 -17.19
CA GLY A 666 17.07 7.12 -17.89
C GLY A 666 16.29 7.19 -19.20
N GLN A 667 16.63 6.32 -20.15
CA GLN A 667 15.92 6.17 -21.42
C GLN A 667 15.84 4.71 -21.85
N VAL A 668 14.81 4.36 -22.64
CA VAL A 668 14.75 3.06 -23.33
C VAL A 668 15.76 3.06 -24.48
N ASN A 669 16.64 2.06 -24.51
CA ASN A 669 17.64 1.88 -25.56
C ASN A 669 17.00 1.32 -26.86
N PRO A 670 17.57 1.64 -28.04
CA PRO A 670 17.17 1.02 -29.31
C PRO A 670 17.53 -0.48 -29.33
N ARG A 671 16.87 -1.25 -30.20
CA ARG A 671 17.02 -2.71 -30.33
C ARG A 671 18.46 -3.13 -30.59
N ASP A 672 19.18 -2.40 -31.47
CA ASP A 672 20.60 -2.60 -31.78
C ASP A 672 21.55 -2.47 -30.57
N ASP A 673 21.11 -1.86 -29.46
CA ASP A 673 21.88 -1.70 -28.20
C ASP A 673 21.27 -2.50 -27.01
N LYS A 674 20.24 -3.33 -27.25
CA LYS A 674 19.61 -4.17 -26.20
C LYS A 674 19.33 -5.63 -26.58
N TYR A 675 19.35 -5.99 -27.87
CA TYR A 675 19.23 -7.38 -28.30
C TYR A 675 20.62 -8.03 -28.40
N VAL A 676 20.89 -9.03 -27.56
CA VAL A 676 22.20 -9.71 -27.46
C VAL A 676 22.11 -11.20 -27.74
N GLU A 677 23.14 -11.76 -28.39
CA GLU A 677 23.33 -13.21 -28.52
C GLU A 677 23.76 -13.82 -27.17
N THR A 678 23.15 -14.95 -26.79
CA THR A 678 23.50 -15.68 -25.55
C THR A 678 23.52 -17.19 -25.79
N GLU A 679 24.10 -17.95 -24.86
CA GLU A 679 24.07 -19.44 -24.87
C GLU A 679 22.65 -20.03 -24.91
N ARG A 680 21.61 -19.23 -24.59
CA ARG A 680 20.19 -19.64 -24.59
C ARG A 680 19.39 -19.01 -25.75
N GLY A 681 20.08 -18.44 -26.75
CA GLY A 681 19.50 -17.69 -27.88
C GLY A 681 19.53 -16.17 -27.65
N VAL A 682 18.88 -15.41 -28.53
CA VAL A 682 18.80 -13.93 -28.41
C VAL A 682 17.99 -13.53 -27.18
N ARG A 683 18.41 -12.46 -26.49
CA ARG A 683 17.72 -11.89 -25.32
C ARG A 683 17.71 -10.37 -25.36
N GLN A 684 16.68 -9.78 -24.77
CA GLN A 684 16.59 -8.32 -24.57
C GLN A 684 17.14 -7.94 -23.18
N TYR A 685 18.33 -7.37 -23.10
CA TYR A 685 18.98 -6.95 -21.86
C TYR A 685 19.49 -5.51 -21.95
N THR A 686 19.73 -4.86 -20.80
CA THR A 686 20.12 -3.44 -20.77
C THR A 686 19.08 -2.53 -21.44
N CYS A 687 17.79 -2.86 -21.28
CA CYS A 687 16.68 -2.18 -21.96
C CYS A 687 16.59 -0.68 -21.66
N VAL A 688 17.07 -0.28 -20.47
CA VAL A 688 17.11 1.11 -20.01
C VAL A 688 18.50 1.42 -19.45
N ALA A 689 19.05 2.56 -19.86
CA ALA A 689 20.32 3.10 -19.37
C ALA A 689 20.18 4.59 -19.02
N ASN A 690 21.08 5.11 -18.19
CA ASN A 690 21.22 6.55 -17.94
C ASN A 690 21.89 7.23 -19.14
N ASP A 691 21.25 8.26 -19.68
CA ASP A 691 21.83 9.14 -20.68
C ASP A 691 22.69 10.20 -19.96
N GLU A 692 23.99 10.19 -20.23
CA GLU A 692 24.95 11.12 -19.62
C GLU A 692 24.62 12.60 -19.88
N GLU A 693 24.01 12.94 -21.02
CA GLU A 693 23.63 14.31 -21.36
C GLU A 693 22.37 14.71 -20.58
N LYS A 694 21.36 13.82 -20.48
CA LYS A 694 20.18 14.04 -19.62
C LYS A 694 20.59 14.23 -18.15
N VAL A 695 21.48 13.41 -17.62
CA VAL A 695 22.00 13.53 -16.25
C VAL A 695 22.67 14.89 -16.02
N LYS A 696 23.54 15.34 -16.94
CA LYS A 696 24.21 16.66 -16.85
C LYS A 696 23.20 17.82 -17.00
N LEU A 697 22.18 17.66 -17.83
CA LEU A 697 21.09 18.64 -18.04
C LEU A 697 20.14 18.73 -16.83
N LEU A 698 19.92 17.65 -16.09
CA LEU A 698 19.14 17.66 -14.86
C LEU A 698 19.95 18.24 -13.68
N GLU A 699 21.19 17.80 -13.47
CA GLU A 699 22.02 18.26 -12.36
C GLU A 699 22.35 19.77 -12.45
N SER A 700 22.51 20.30 -13.67
CA SER A 700 22.70 21.74 -13.90
C SER A 700 21.44 22.59 -13.62
N ARG A 701 20.24 22.02 -13.81
CA ARG A 701 18.95 22.68 -13.53
C ARG A 701 18.40 22.45 -12.12
N LYS A 702 19.01 21.58 -11.30
CA LYS A 702 18.55 21.08 -9.99
C LYS A 702 18.13 22.12 -8.91
N LYS A 703 18.32 23.42 -9.15
CA LYS A 703 17.87 24.52 -8.28
C LYS A 703 16.70 25.33 -8.86
N GLU A 704 16.25 25.02 -10.07
CA GLU A 704 15.11 25.62 -10.75
C GLU A 704 13.81 24.98 -10.25
N VAL A 705 12.75 25.78 -10.12
CA VAL A 705 11.38 25.24 -10.02
C VAL A 705 11.04 24.56 -11.35
N GLY A 706 10.58 23.31 -11.29
CA GLY A 706 10.29 22.52 -12.49
C GLY A 706 11.52 21.96 -13.21
N ALA A 707 12.67 21.82 -12.54
CA ALA A 707 13.90 21.24 -13.12
C ALA A 707 13.70 19.86 -13.78
N ASN A 708 12.78 19.06 -13.24
CA ASN A 708 12.44 17.71 -13.73
C ASN A 708 11.50 17.71 -14.94
N TRP A 709 11.03 18.87 -15.42
CA TRP A 709 10.21 18.95 -16.62
C TRP A 709 11.07 19.04 -17.88
N GLN A 710 10.60 18.42 -18.95
CA GLN A 710 11.20 18.52 -20.27
C GLN A 710 10.93 19.91 -20.87
N ARG A 711 11.92 20.43 -21.59
CA ARG A 711 11.87 21.77 -22.20
C ARG A 711 11.86 21.65 -23.73
N ALA A 712 11.31 22.65 -24.41
CA ALA A 712 11.52 22.82 -25.85
C ALA A 712 12.90 23.46 -26.13
N VAL A 713 13.35 23.46 -27.40
CA VAL A 713 14.64 24.05 -27.82
C VAL A 713 14.79 25.55 -27.55
N ASN A 714 13.69 26.26 -27.22
CA ASN A 714 13.71 27.65 -26.78
C ASN A 714 13.99 27.82 -25.26
N GLY A 715 13.98 26.73 -24.49
CA GLY A 715 14.18 26.71 -23.04
C GLY A 715 12.90 26.75 -22.20
N GLU A 716 11.72 26.91 -22.80
CA GLU A 716 10.44 26.90 -22.09
C GLU A 716 10.03 25.46 -21.74
N ILE A 717 9.23 25.26 -20.69
CA ILE A 717 8.71 23.94 -20.33
C ILE A 717 7.73 23.50 -21.41
N PHE A 718 7.91 22.29 -21.97
CA PHE A 718 7.02 21.78 -23.01
C PHE A 718 5.83 21.06 -22.40
N ALA A 719 4.63 21.57 -22.68
CA ALA A 719 3.37 21.10 -22.14
C ALA A 719 2.29 21.09 -23.22
N VAL A 720 1.31 20.17 -23.10
CA VAL A 720 0.25 19.95 -24.08
C VAL A 720 -1.10 19.70 -23.39
N PRO A 721 -2.26 19.96 -24.03
CA PRO A 721 -3.56 19.59 -23.48
C PRO A 721 -3.66 18.09 -23.15
N ALA A 722 -4.54 17.73 -22.22
CA ALA A 722 -4.70 16.34 -21.77
C ALA A 722 -5.05 15.39 -22.91
N ILE A 723 -5.93 15.81 -23.84
CA ILE A 723 -6.27 15.04 -25.05
C ILE A 723 -5.02 14.68 -25.87
N SER A 724 -4.14 15.65 -26.13
CA SER A 724 -2.88 15.44 -26.86
C SER A 724 -1.90 14.53 -26.10
N LYS A 725 -1.89 14.59 -24.77
CA LYS A 725 -1.11 13.66 -23.93
C LYS A 725 -1.62 12.22 -24.09
N LEU A 726 -2.93 12.01 -23.99
CA LEU A 726 -3.56 10.69 -24.12
C LEU A 726 -3.41 10.10 -25.53
N VAL A 727 -3.51 10.93 -26.57
CA VAL A 727 -3.22 10.53 -27.96
C VAL A 727 -1.75 10.11 -28.11
N SER A 728 -0.81 10.87 -27.54
CA SER A 728 0.61 10.48 -27.58
C SER A 728 0.86 9.12 -26.91
N LEU A 729 0.22 8.89 -25.77
CA LEU A 729 0.27 7.63 -25.02
C LEU A 729 -0.25 6.48 -25.88
N ALA A 730 -1.44 6.63 -26.47
CA ALA A 730 -2.07 5.61 -27.31
C ALA A 730 -1.21 5.25 -28.55
N VAL A 731 -0.70 6.25 -29.27
CA VAL A 731 0.14 6.03 -30.47
C VAL A 731 1.46 5.37 -30.11
N ILE A 732 2.13 5.81 -29.04
CA ILE A 732 3.41 5.22 -28.61
C ILE A 732 3.23 3.76 -28.15
N LYS A 733 2.18 3.45 -27.37
CA LYS A 733 1.92 2.07 -26.93
C LYS A 733 1.41 1.16 -28.05
N PHE A 734 0.68 1.69 -29.03
CA PHE A 734 0.36 0.96 -30.27
C PHE A 734 1.61 0.66 -31.11
N ALA A 735 2.53 1.62 -31.23
CA ALA A 735 3.86 1.36 -31.80
C ALA A 735 4.75 0.45 -30.91
N THR A 736 4.28 0.10 -29.71
CA THR A 736 4.90 -0.87 -28.79
C THR A 736 4.17 -2.24 -28.79
N LEU A 737 3.34 -2.54 -29.80
CA LEU A 737 2.79 -3.88 -30.02
C LEU A 737 3.85 -4.89 -30.48
N ASP A 738 3.65 -6.17 -30.13
CA ASP A 738 4.50 -7.30 -30.52
C ASP A 738 4.36 -7.69 -32.01
N PRO A 739 5.20 -8.61 -32.55
CA PRO A 739 5.20 -8.95 -33.97
C PRO A 739 3.85 -9.42 -34.54
N LEU A 740 2.97 -10.03 -33.74
CA LEU A 740 1.65 -10.49 -34.18
C LEU A 740 0.52 -9.49 -33.87
N GLY A 741 0.80 -8.49 -33.02
CA GLY A 741 -0.16 -7.51 -32.51
C GLY A 741 -0.96 -8.00 -31.30
N MET A 742 -0.54 -9.09 -30.65
CA MET A 742 -1.29 -9.71 -29.55
C MET A 742 -1.10 -8.96 -28.23
N GLY A 743 0.15 -8.81 -27.79
CA GLY A 743 0.53 -8.09 -26.59
C GLY A 743 1.24 -6.75 -26.87
N VAL A 744 1.23 -5.86 -25.89
CA VAL A 744 2.21 -4.75 -25.82
C VAL A 744 3.52 -5.30 -25.24
N GLU A 745 4.66 -5.01 -25.88
CA GLU A 745 5.96 -5.51 -25.44
C GLU A 745 6.47 -4.83 -24.17
N MET A 746 7.22 -5.61 -23.39
CA MET A 746 7.92 -5.18 -22.18
C MET A 746 9.28 -4.51 -22.52
N ASP A 747 9.26 -3.62 -23.53
CA ASP A 747 10.44 -3.01 -24.18
C ASP A 747 11.29 -2.10 -23.26
N GLY A 748 10.69 -1.63 -22.15
CA GLY A 748 11.33 -0.93 -21.05
C GLY A 748 12.04 -1.82 -20.01
N GLY A 749 12.03 -3.15 -20.15
CA GLY A 749 12.80 -4.07 -19.29
C GLY A 749 12.19 -4.40 -17.93
N LYS A 750 10.88 -4.20 -17.76
CA LYS A 750 10.09 -4.62 -16.58
C LYS A 750 8.77 -5.24 -17.06
N PRO A 751 8.17 -6.15 -16.27
CA PRO A 751 6.87 -6.73 -16.60
C PRO A 751 5.74 -5.70 -16.48
N GLY A 752 4.52 -6.16 -16.74
CA GLY A 752 3.29 -5.47 -16.34
C GLY A 752 3.05 -5.56 -14.83
N TRP A 753 1.78 -5.77 -14.45
CA TRP A 753 1.38 -5.76 -13.04
C TRP A 753 2.07 -6.85 -12.19
N ASN A 754 2.21 -8.08 -12.70
CA ASN A 754 2.86 -9.17 -11.97
C ASN A 754 4.39 -9.07 -12.00
N ASP A 755 4.96 -8.46 -10.94
CA ASP A 755 6.41 -8.32 -10.75
C ASP A 755 7.18 -9.65 -10.71
N ALA A 756 6.54 -10.80 -10.45
CA ALA A 756 7.23 -12.10 -10.38
C ALA A 756 7.59 -12.68 -11.75
N MET A 757 6.99 -12.15 -12.82
CA MET A 757 7.34 -12.43 -14.22
C MET A 757 8.52 -11.55 -14.70
N ASN A 758 9.49 -11.28 -13.81
CA ASN A 758 10.57 -10.31 -14.04
C ASN A 758 11.63 -10.74 -15.08
N GLY A 759 11.58 -11.97 -15.59
CA GLY A 759 12.46 -12.46 -16.65
C GLY A 759 11.83 -12.39 -18.05
N LEU A 760 10.50 -12.37 -18.14
CA LEU A 760 9.71 -12.25 -19.36
C LEU A 760 10.13 -11.07 -20.28
N PRO A 761 10.49 -9.86 -19.78
CA PRO A 761 11.03 -8.79 -20.62
C PRO A 761 12.32 -9.17 -21.35
N GLY A 762 13.11 -10.10 -20.81
CA GLY A 762 14.34 -10.63 -21.42
C GLY A 762 14.09 -11.62 -22.56
N LEU A 763 12.91 -12.24 -22.59
CA LEU A 763 12.45 -13.18 -23.62
C LEU A 763 11.63 -12.48 -24.73
N LEU A 764 11.85 -11.17 -24.92
CA LEU A 764 11.09 -10.30 -25.82
C LEU A 764 9.57 -10.40 -25.54
N GLY A 765 9.21 -10.52 -24.26
CA GLY A 765 7.84 -10.80 -23.83
C GLY A 765 6.85 -9.66 -24.00
N SER A 766 5.58 -10.02 -24.19
CA SER A 766 4.45 -9.11 -24.36
C SER A 766 3.27 -9.49 -23.47
N GLY A 767 2.41 -8.51 -23.17
CA GLY A 767 1.22 -8.67 -22.33
C GLY A 767 -0.07 -8.25 -23.04
N THR A 768 -1.10 -9.09 -22.98
CA THR A 768 -2.46 -8.73 -23.37
C THR A 768 -3.22 -7.84 -22.36
N PRO A 769 -2.92 -7.83 -21.03
CA PRO A 769 -3.49 -6.85 -20.11
C PRO A 769 -3.35 -5.41 -20.61
N GLU A 770 -2.16 -5.07 -21.11
CA GLU A 770 -1.81 -3.79 -21.70
C GLU A 770 -2.53 -3.55 -23.04
N THR A 771 -2.70 -4.58 -23.88
CA THR A 771 -3.50 -4.50 -25.13
C THR A 771 -4.96 -4.15 -24.84
N PHE A 772 -5.57 -4.76 -23.82
CA PHE A 772 -6.96 -4.50 -23.45
C PHE A 772 -7.15 -3.08 -22.88
N GLU A 773 -6.24 -2.60 -22.03
CA GLU A 773 -6.29 -1.22 -21.52
C GLU A 773 -6.00 -0.18 -22.63
N LEU A 774 -5.21 -0.53 -23.66
CA LEU A 774 -4.97 0.32 -24.82
C LEU A 774 -6.20 0.38 -25.74
N LEU A 775 -6.91 -0.74 -25.94
CA LEU A 775 -8.22 -0.75 -26.62
C LEU A 775 -9.26 0.12 -25.88
N ARG A 776 -9.28 0.06 -24.55
CA ARG A 776 -10.13 0.92 -23.71
C ARG A 776 -9.77 2.41 -23.89
N LEU A 777 -8.48 2.76 -23.88
CA LEU A 777 -8.01 4.13 -24.13
C LEU A 777 -8.36 4.63 -25.54
N LEU A 778 -8.14 3.82 -26.58
CA LEU A 778 -8.54 4.16 -27.94
C LEU A 778 -10.04 4.45 -28.01
N ARG A 779 -10.89 3.57 -27.47
CA ARG A 779 -12.34 3.76 -27.47
C ARG A 779 -12.78 4.99 -26.68
N PHE A 780 -12.15 5.29 -25.54
CA PHE A 780 -12.39 6.53 -24.80
C PHE A 780 -12.08 7.78 -25.64
N LEU A 781 -10.90 7.84 -26.26
CA LEU A 781 -10.52 8.93 -27.17
C LEU A 781 -11.53 9.07 -28.32
N ARG A 782 -11.92 7.95 -28.94
CA ARG A 782 -12.90 7.88 -30.02
C ARG A 782 -14.33 8.29 -29.62
N VAL A 783 -14.66 8.29 -28.33
CA VAL A 783 -15.90 8.88 -27.79
C VAL A 783 -15.74 10.39 -27.67
N VAL A 784 -14.68 10.88 -27.01
CA VAL A 784 -14.42 12.33 -26.83
C VAL A 784 -14.39 13.06 -28.18
N LEU A 785 -13.70 12.51 -29.19
CA LEU A 785 -13.64 13.10 -30.54
C LEU A 785 -15.01 13.17 -31.25
N LYS A 786 -15.95 12.27 -30.91
CA LYS A 786 -17.31 12.27 -31.48
C LYS A 786 -18.29 13.15 -30.70
N GLU A 787 -18.03 13.38 -29.41
CA GLU A 787 -18.78 14.33 -28.58
C GLU A 787 -18.41 15.78 -28.92
N TYR A 788 -17.13 16.04 -29.25
CA TYR A 788 -16.59 17.39 -29.50
C TYR A 788 -16.00 17.57 -30.91
N PRO A 789 -16.75 17.31 -32.00
CA PRO A 789 -16.20 17.22 -33.37
C PRO A 789 -15.65 18.54 -33.93
N GLU A 790 -16.00 19.69 -33.34
CA GLU A 790 -15.57 21.03 -33.75
C GLU A 790 -14.27 21.49 -33.05
N ARG A 791 -13.76 20.74 -32.04
CA ARG A 791 -12.49 21.06 -31.36
C ARG A 791 -11.30 20.55 -32.19
N SER A 792 -10.26 21.37 -32.32
CA SER A 792 -8.96 20.92 -32.88
C SER A 792 -8.09 20.29 -31.80
N ILE A 793 -7.16 19.44 -32.24
CA ILE A 793 -6.22 18.73 -31.38
C ILE A 793 -4.79 19.15 -31.78
N PRO A 794 -4.05 19.89 -30.92
CA PRO A 794 -2.66 20.23 -31.18
C PRO A 794 -1.77 18.99 -30.96
N ILE A 795 -1.28 18.40 -32.05
CA ILE A 795 -0.32 17.29 -32.05
C ILE A 795 1.08 17.89 -32.28
N TYR A 796 2.04 17.60 -31.39
CA TYR A 796 3.40 18.13 -31.52
C TYR A 796 4.17 17.46 -32.66
N THR A 797 5.10 18.19 -33.28
CA THR A 797 5.73 17.81 -34.56
C THR A 797 6.32 16.40 -34.56
N GLU A 798 7.01 15.99 -33.50
CA GLU A 798 7.63 14.67 -33.41
C GLU A 798 6.58 13.54 -33.38
N LEU A 799 5.43 13.77 -32.74
CA LEU A 799 4.32 12.82 -32.73
C LEU A 799 3.55 12.81 -34.05
N HIS A 800 3.44 13.96 -34.74
CA HIS A 800 2.87 14.01 -36.10
C HIS A 800 3.69 13.14 -37.06
N ASP A 801 5.03 13.25 -37.03
CA ASP A 801 5.93 12.44 -37.85
C ASP A 801 5.76 10.93 -37.54
N LEU A 802 5.59 10.55 -36.27
CA LEU A 802 5.30 9.17 -35.87
C LEU A 802 3.91 8.69 -36.33
N ILE A 803 2.88 9.53 -36.25
CA ILE A 803 1.52 9.23 -36.73
C ILE A 803 1.52 8.95 -38.23
N GLU A 804 2.14 9.80 -39.04
CA GLU A 804 2.20 9.61 -40.50
C GLU A 804 3.03 8.36 -40.88
N ALA A 805 4.10 8.05 -40.13
CA ALA A 805 4.85 6.81 -40.31
C ALA A 805 3.99 5.57 -40.00
N VAL A 806 3.34 5.52 -38.83
CA VAL A 806 2.47 4.40 -38.43
C VAL A 806 1.29 4.23 -39.40
N ARG A 807 0.67 5.32 -39.85
CA ARG A 807 -0.39 5.33 -40.87
C ARG A 807 0.10 4.78 -42.22
N GLY A 808 1.32 5.13 -42.63
CA GLY A 808 1.98 4.60 -43.83
C GLY A 808 2.25 3.09 -43.76
N GLU A 809 2.73 2.61 -42.62
CA GLU A 809 2.98 1.18 -42.40
C GLU A 809 1.69 0.37 -42.23
N LEU A 810 0.67 0.89 -41.55
CA LEU A 810 -0.66 0.25 -41.48
C LEU A 810 -1.29 0.10 -42.87
N LYS A 811 -1.21 1.14 -43.70
CA LYS A 811 -1.65 1.04 -45.09
C LYS A 811 -0.86 -0.02 -45.86
N THR A 812 0.46 -0.08 -45.67
CA THR A 812 1.34 -1.04 -46.35
C THR A 812 1.09 -2.49 -45.87
N TYR A 813 0.78 -2.69 -44.59
CA TYR A 813 0.35 -3.97 -44.04
C TYR A 813 -0.95 -4.45 -44.69
N ASN A 814 -1.98 -3.58 -44.70
CA ASN A 814 -3.29 -3.89 -45.27
C ASN A 814 -3.22 -4.13 -46.79
N ASP A 815 -2.48 -3.32 -47.56
CA ASP A 815 -2.27 -3.50 -49.00
C ASP A 815 -1.61 -4.85 -49.36
N ASN A 816 -0.86 -5.46 -48.43
CA ASN A 816 -0.13 -6.72 -48.61
C ASN A 816 -0.85 -7.96 -48.03
N GLY A 817 -2.14 -7.85 -47.66
CA GLY A 817 -2.91 -8.96 -47.08
C GLY A 817 -2.63 -9.19 -45.59
N GLY A 818 -2.11 -8.18 -44.88
CA GLY A 818 -1.98 -8.20 -43.43
C GLY A 818 -3.34 -8.36 -42.76
N GLY A 819 -3.50 -9.42 -41.96
CA GLY A 819 -4.78 -9.80 -41.35
C GLY A 819 -5.67 -10.73 -42.19
N GLU A 820 -5.21 -11.23 -43.35
CA GLU A 820 -5.94 -12.28 -44.08
C GLU A 820 -5.63 -13.70 -43.55
N ASP A 821 -6.70 -14.46 -43.30
CA ASP A 821 -6.67 -15.85 -42.80
C ASP A 821 -6.44 -16.88 -43.92
N ASP A 822 -5.16 -17.07 -44.27
CA ASP A 822 -4.65 -18.35 -44.74
C ASP A 822 -3.17 -18.52 -44.32
N ASP A 823 -2.67 -19.76 -44.29
CA ASP A 823 -1.28 -20.19 -44.07
C ASP A 823 -0.55 -19.76 -42.75
N GLY A 824 -1.20 -19.08 -41.82
CA GLY A 824 -0.63 -18.66 -40.52
C GLY A 824 -0.58 -19.76 -39.45
N ALA A 825 0.12 -20.88 -39.70
CA ALA A 825 0.00 -22.10 -38.88
C ALA A 825 0.41 -21.94 -37.40
N PHE A 826 -0.59 -21.90 -36.51
CA PHE A 826 -0.44 -22.19 -35.07
C PHE A 826 -0.28 -23.70 -34.86
N ASN A 827 0.76 -24.14 -34.15
CA ASN A 827 0.91 -25.54 -33.76
C ASN A 827 0.39 -25.75 -32.34
N ALA A 828 -0.91 -26.04 -32.22
CA ALA A 828 -1.60 -26.33 -30.96
C ALA A 828 -1.01 -27.52 -30.16
N ASN A 829 -0.14 -28.36 -30.76
CA ASN A 829 0.55 -29.44 -30.04
C ASN A 829 1.86 -28.98 -29.37
N GLU A 830 2.36 -27.80 -29.73
CA GLU A 830 3.64 -27.25 -29.27
C GLU A 830 3.48 -25.89 -28.56
N GLY A 831 2.32 -25.22 -28.67
CA GLY A 831 2.10 -23.87 -28.10
C GLY A 831 2.82 -22.75 -28.88
N ILE A 832 3.17 -23.03 -30.14
CA ILE A 832 4.05 -22.20 -30.98
C ILE A 832 3.28 -21.59 -32.14
N TRP A 833 3.50 -20.29 -32.39
CA TRP A 833 3.02 -19.60 -33.59
C TRP A 833 4.16 -19.04 -34.44
N THR A 834 4.12 -19.28 -35.75
CA THR A 834 5.12 -18.75 -36.70
C THR A 834 4.67 -17.37 -37.19
N VAL A 835 5.53 -16.35 -37.04
CA VAL A 835 5.22 -14.98 -37.49
C VAL A 835 5.33 -14.91 -39.02
N LYS A 836 4.30 -14.37 -39.69
CA LYS A 836 4.32 -14.15 -41.15
C LYS A 836 5.31 -13.03 -41.50
N GLU A 837 5.87 -13.06 -42.71
CA GLU A 837 6.83 -12.05 -43.19
C GLU A 837 6.22 -10.63 -43.23
N VAL A 838 4.92 -10.51 -43.52
CA VAL A 838 4.17 -9.23 -43.50
C VAL A 838 3.97 -8.67 -42.08
N ASP A 839 3.74 -9.53 -41.09
CA ASP A 839 3.62 -9.15 -39.68
C ASP A 839 5.00 -8.75 -39.11
N GLN A 840 6.04 -9.54 -39.39
CA GLN A 840 7.43 -9.29 -38.97
C GLN A 840 7.99 -7.97 -39.55
N GLN A 841 7.69 -7.65 -40.83
CA GLN A 841 8.14 -6.41 -41.48
C GLN A 841 7.38 -5.18 -40.98
N TYR A 842 6.06 -5.29 -40.77
CA TYR A 842 5.27 -4.20 -40.18
C TYR A 842 5.78 -3.82 -38.78
N TRP A 843 6.03 -4.83 -37.94
CA TRP A 843 6.64 -4.63 -36.62
C TRP A 843 7.99 -3.91 -36.73
N ASP A 844 8.91 -4.37 -37.58
CA ASP A 844 10.24 -3.77 -37.68
C ASP A 844 10.19 -2.30 -38.13
N ASN A 845 9.37 -1.98 -39.14
CA ASN A 845 9.21 -0.62 -39.65
C ASN A 845 8.59 0.33 -38.62
N VAL A 846 7.57 -0.12 -37.88
CA VAL A 846 6.92 0.66 -36.82
C VAL A 846 7.86 0.84 -35.63
N ARG A 847 8.66 -0.17 -35.28
CA ARG A 847 9.68 -0.07 -34.23
C ARG A 847 10.80 0.89 -34.59
N PHE A 848 11.34 0.81 -35.80
CA PHE A 848 12.32 1.77 -36.30
C PHE A 848 11.79 3.21 -36.26
N SER A 849 10.50 3.40 -36.57
CA SER A 849 9.83 4.70 -36.48
C SER A 849 9.71 5.20 -35.03
N LEU A 850 9.36 4.33 -34.08
CA LEU A 850 9.32 4.65 -32.64
C LEU A 850 10.72 4.95 -32.08
N GLU A 851 11.75 4.26 -32.54
CA GLU A 851 13.15 4.50 -32.18
C GLU A 851 13.62 5.87 -32.68
N GLY A 852 13.28 6.24 -33.93
CA GLY A 852 13.51 7.58 -34.47
C GLY A 852 12.78 8.68 -33.69
N TYR A 853 11.52 8.45 -33.32
CA TYR A 853 10.75 9.35 -32.45
C TYR A 853 11.44 9.55 -31.08
N ARG A 854 11.89 8.47 -30.44
CA ARG A 854 12.56 8.50 -29.12
C ARG A 854 13.87 9.31 -29.14
N GLU A 855 14.64 9.26 -30.23
CA GLU A 855 15.81 10.14 -30.39
C GLU A 855 15.40 11.60 -30.66
N ALA A 856 14.38 11.84 -31.49
CA ALA A 856 13.89 13.19 -31.78
C ALA A 856 13.46 13.95 -30.51
N VAL A 857 12.77 13.28 -29.58
CA VAL A 857 12.38 13.85 -28.28
C VAL A 857 13.42 13.65 -27.17
N ARG A 858 14.65 13.18 -27.47
CA ARG A 858 15.61 12.75 -26.43
C ARG A 858 15.93 13.85 -25.41
N LEU A 859 16.38 15.02 -25.87
CA LEU A 859 16.77 16.12 -24.98
C LEU A 859 15.71 17.23 -24.89
N HIS A 860 15.12 17.61 -26.02
CA HIS A 860 14.19 18.73 -26.11
C HIS A 860 13.17 18.49 -27.22
N PHE A 861 11.97 19.03 -27.09
CA PHE A 861 11.02 19.15 -28.20
C PHE A 861 11.39 20.31 -29.13
N SER A 862 11.08 20.21 -30.42
CA SER A 862 11.18 21.31 -31.39
C SER A 862 10.32 22.53 -31.03
N GLY A 863 9.23 22.31 -30.28
CA GLY A 863 8.25 23.34 -29.90
C GLY A 863 7.19 23.61 -30.97
N GLY A 864 7.13 22.81 -32.04
CA GLY A 864 6.10 22.91 -33.09
C GLY A 864 4.87 22.03 -32.82
N SER A 865 3.72 22.43 -33.38
CA SER A 865 2.49 21.62 -33.41
C SER A 865 1.77 21.71 -34.76
N ILE A 866 0.96 20.70 -35.03
CA ILE A 866 0.04 20.55 -36.16
C ILE A 866 -1.36 20.39 -35.55
N GLU A 867 -2.33 21.20 -36.00
CA GLU A 867 -3.73 21.04 -35.62
C GLU A 867 -4.37 19.90 -36.43
N TYR A 868 -4.86 18.87 -35.75
CA TYR A 868 -5.72 17.83 -36.34
C TYR A 868 -7.19 18.18 -36.09
N THR A 869 -8.08 17.87 -37.04
CA THR A 869 -9.52 17.82 -36.75
C THR A 869 -9.89 16.53 -36.03
N ALA A 870 -11.00 16.53 -35.29
CA ALA A 870 -11.48 15.35 -34.60
C ALA A 870 -11.78 14.16 -35.54
N SER A 871 -12.19 14.42 -36.78
CA SER A 871 -12.44 13.37 -37.79
C SER A 871 -11.14 12.72 -38.27
N GLU A 872 -10.15 13.51 -38.66
CA GLU A 872 -8.85 13.01 -39.17
C GLU A 872 -8.10 12.16 -38.13
N LEU A 873 -8.39 12.40 -36.84
CA LEU A 873 -7.86 11.62 -35.74
C LEU A 873 -8.73 10.38 -35.44
N ASP A 874 -10.07 10.48 -35.39
CA ASP A 874 -10.94 9.32 -35.16
C ASP A 874 -10.79 8.24 -36.25
N ASP A 875 -10.61 8.64 -37.52
CA ASP A 875 -10.35 7.74 -38.64
C ASP A 875 -9.07 6.93 -38.41
N PHE A 876 -8.00 7.55 -37.90
CA PHE A 876 -6.74 6.86 -37.59
C PHE A 876 -6.82 5.99 -36.32
N LEU A 877 -7.48 6.46 -35.27
CA LEU A 877 -7.75 5.63 -34.09
C LEU A 877 -8.64 4.41 -34.45
N ALA A 878 -9.45 4.49 -35.51
CA ALA A 878 -10.20 3.34 -36.04
C ALA A 878 -9.29 2.30 -36.72
N GLU A 879 -8.29 2.73 -37.50
CA GLU A 879 -7.30 1.84 -38.12
C GLU A 879 -6.47 1.12 -37.04
N MET A 880 -6.08 1.83 -35.98
CA MET A 880 -5.41 1.27 -34.80
C MET A 880 -6.30 0.24 -34.08
N GLU A 881 -7.56 0.60 -33.78
CA GLU A 881 -8.51 -0.30 -33.11
C GLU A 881 -8.74 -1.58 -33.93
N ALA A 882 -8.85 -1.49 -35.25
CA ALA A 882 -9.04 -2.65 -36.13
C ALA A 882 -7.83 -3.61 -36.13
N LYS A 883 -6.59 -3.08 -36.19
CA LYS A 883 -5.37 -3.90 -36.08
C LYS A 883 -5.27 -4.57 -34.70
N MET A 884 -5.70 -3.90 -33.64
CA MET A 884 -5.71 -4.46 -32.29
C MET A 884 -6.78 -5.53 -32.07
N GLU A 885 -8.00 -5.37 -32.59
CA GLU A 885 -9.04 -6.41 -32.48
C GLU A 885 -8.59 -7.70 -33.19
N SER A 886 -7.95 -7.61 -34.38
CA SER A 886 -7.33 -8.77 -35.06
C SER A 886 -6.19 -9.42 -34.25
N GLY A 887 -5.45 -8.63 -33.47
CA GLY A 887 -4.44 -9.13 -32.53
C GLY A 887 -5.04 -9.85 -31.32
N VAL A 888 -6.16 -9.35 -30.80
CA VAL A 888 -6.93 -9.98 -29.71
C VAL A 888 -7.58 -11.29 -30.16
N GLU A 889 -8.19 -11.30 -31.35
CA GLU A 889 -8.76 -12.52 -31.96
C GLU A 889 -7.69 -13.61 -32.09
N ARG A 890 -6.50 -13.25 -32.60
CA ARG A 890 -5.33 -14.15 -32.64
C ARG A 890 -4.95 -14.65 -31.25
N ALA A 891 -4.80 -13.77 -30.27
CA ALA A 891 -4.40 -14.15 -28.91
C ALA A 891 -5.34 -15.20 -28.29
N ILE A 892 -6.64 -15.05 -28.51
CA ILE A 892 -7.68 -15.98 -28.04
C ILE A 892 -7.59 -17.33 -28.80
N GLU A 893 -7.32 -17.34 -30.10
CA GLU A 893 -7.11 -18.57 -30.87
C GLU A 893 -5.89 -19.37 -30.35
N ALA A 894 -4.77 -18.70 -30.07
CA ALA A 894 -3.54 -19.32 -29.54
C ALA A 894 -3.74 -20.03 -28.19
N THR A 895 -4.77 -19.66 -27.42
CA THR A 895 -5.16 -20.35 -26.18
C THR A 895 -6.52 -21.05 -26.30
N ALA A 896 -6.85 -21.51 -27.51
CA ALA A 896 -8.00 -22.38 -27.80
C ALA A 896 -9.39 -21.83 -27.40
N GLY A 897 -9.52 -20.50 -27.32
CA GLY A 897 -10.73 -19.80 -26.90
C GLY A 897 -10.63 -19.14 -25.51
N GLU A 898 -9.60 -19.49 -24.72
CA GLU A 898 -9.32 -18.86 -23.43
C GLU A 898 -8.75 -17.44 -23.58
N THR A 899 -8.63 -16.73 -22.45
CA THR A 899 -8.02 -15.39 -22.45
C THR A 899 -6.58 -15.45 -21.96
N PRO A 900 -5.57 -15.31 -22.85
CA PRO A 900 -4.17 -15.35 -22.45
C PRO A 900 -3.81 -14.08 -21.66
N CYS A 901 -2.65 -14.13 -21.00
CA CYS A 901 -2.07 -12.98 -20.31
C CYS A 901 -0.69 -12.58 -20.86
N PHE A 902 0.17 -13.56 -21.17
CA PHE A 902 1.55 -13.32 -21.57
C PHE A 902 1.99 -14.20 -22.75
N PHE A 903 2.84 -13.63 -23.60
CA PHE A 903 3.57 -14.34 -24.65
C PHE A 903 5.06 -14.03 -24.56
N TRP A 904 5.90 -14.91 -25.10
CA TRP A 904 7.32 -14.64 -25.30
C TRP A 904 7.78 -15.05 -26.70
N TYR A 905 8.82 -14.40 -27.22
CA TYR A 905 9.22 -14.50 -28.62
C TYR A 905 10.63 -15.08 -28.75
N GLU A 906 10.74 -16.22 -29.42
CA GLU A 906 12.01 -16.85 -29.75
C GLU A 906 12.49 -16.37 -31.11
N THR A 907 13.66 -15.72 -31.16
CA THR A 907 14.33 -15.37 -32.40
C THR A 907 14.86 -16.62 -33.11
N THR A 908 14.40 -16.86 -34.34
CA THR A 908 14.77 -18.02 -35.17
C THR A 908 15.82 -17.69 -36.23
N GLU A 909 15.83 -16.45 -36.72
CA GLU A 909 16.84 -15.92 -37.65
C GLU A 909 17.30 -14.53 -37.15
N TYR A 910 18.61 -14.27 -37.17
CA TYR A 910 19.22 -13.01 -36.76
C TYR A 910 20.62 -12.84 -37.38
N HIS A 911 21.13 -11.61 -37.39
CA HIS A 911 22.49 -11.28 -37.81
C HIS A 911 23.16 -10.23 -36.90
N PRO A 912 24.50 -10.17 -36.80
CA PRO A 912 25.17 -9.17 -35.98
C PRO A 912 24.91 -7.74 -36.45
N VAL A 913 24.76 -6.80 -35.51
CA VAL A 913 24.65 -5.36 -35.80
C VAL A 913 25.86 -4.89 -36.62
N ASN A 914 25.63 -4.07 -37.64
CA ASN A 914 26.63 -3.71 -38.67
C ASN A 914 27.95 -3.12 -38.13
N ASN A 915 27.94 -2.54 -36.93
CA ASN A 915 29.12 -1.97 -36.28
C ASN A 915 29.89 -2.96 -35.38
N GLY A 916 29.36 -4.16 -35.13
CA GLY A 916 29.97 -5.16 -34.24
C GLY A 916 30.06 -4.70 -32.79
N THR A 917 29.00 -4.08 -32.27
CA THR A 917 28.91 -3.68 -30.86
C THR A 917 28.70 -4.89 -29.96
N GLU A 918 29.21 -4.81 -28.74
CA GLU A 918 29.05 -5.81 -27.68
C GLU A 918 28.50 -5.13 -26.43
N ASP A 919 27.81 -5.89 -25.58
CA ASP A 919 27.34 -5.42 -24.27
C ASP A 919 28.46 -5.40 -23.21
N TYR A 920 28.12 -4.99 -21.98
CA TYR A 920 29.06 -4.94 -20.85
C TYR A 920 29.74 -6.29 -20.53
N PHE A 921 29.15 -7.42 -20.95
CA PHE A 921 29.67 -8.77 -20.73
C PHE A 921 30.40 -9.35 -21.96
N GLY A 922 30.57 -8.58 -23.04
CA GLY A 922 31.19 -9.03 -24.28
C GLY A 922 30.27 -9.90 -25.15
N ARG A 923 28.95 -9.74 -25.03
CA ARG A 923 27.95 -10.45 -25.84
C ARG A 923 27.64 -9.61 -27.09
N PRO A 924 27.72 -10.15 -28.32
CA PRO A 924 27.42 -9.41 -29.55
C PRO A 924 25.97 -8.92 -29.58
N HIS A 925 25.76 -7.69 -30.05
CA HIS A 925 24.42 -7.19 -30.38
C HIS A 925 23.97 -7.71 -31.76
N VAL A 926 22.67 -7.97 -31.89
CA VAL A 926 22.07 -8.62 -33.06
C VAL A 926 20.78 -7.95 -33.53
N VAL A 927 20.60 -7.90 -34.84
CA VAL A 927 19.34 -7.54 -35.52
C VAL A 927 18.50 -8.80 -35.67
N VAL A 928 17.21 -8.71 -35.33
CA VAL A 928 16.25 -9.83 -35.34
C VAL A 928 15.56 -9.90 -36.71
N ASP A 929 15.81 -10.97 -37.47
CA ASP A 929 15.23 -11.16 -38.81
C ASP A 929 13.90 -11.93 -38.78
N ARG A 930 13.77 -12.96 -37.92
CA ARG A 930 12.52 -13.73 -37.73
C ARG A 930 12.32 -14.18 -36.28
N THR A 931 11.06 -14.24 -35.88
CA THR A 931 10.62 -14.71 -34.56
C THR A 931 9.52 -15.78 -34.65
N ARG A 932 9.31 -16.49 -33.54
CA ARG A 932 8.10 -17.30 -33.28
C ARG A 932 7.59 -17.05 -31.86
N ALA A 933 6.28 -16.98 -31.71
CA ALA A 933 5.63 -16.75 -30.42
C ALA A 933 5.43 -18.07 -29.66
N HIS A 934 5.50 -18.00 -28.33
CA HIS A 934 5.19 -19.08 -27.39
C HIS A 934 4.14 -18.62 -26.38
N THR A 935 3.16 -19.48 -26.10
CA THR A 935 2.10 -19.24 -25.10
C THR A 935 2.57 -19.52 -23.68
N VAL A 936 2.25 -18.65 -22.73
CA VAL A 936 2.38 -18.90 -21.28
C VAL A 936 1.02 -19.42 -20.74
N PRO A 937 0.96 -20.30 -19.71
CA PRO A 937 -0.29 -20.69 -19.04
C PRO A 937 -1.10 -19.49 -18.54
N LEU A 938 -2.40 -19.68 -18.28
CA LEU A 938 -3.30 -18.56 -18.04
C LEU A 938 -3.04 -17.87 -16.69
N PHE A 939 -3.39 -16.59 -16.62
CA PHE A 939 -3.39 -15.76 -15.41
C PHE A 939 -4.71 -15.01 -15.32
N LEU A 940 -5.20 -14.79 -14.11
CA LEU A 940 -6.47 -14.09 -13.83
C LEU A 940 -6.51 -12.66 -14.39
N GLU A 941 -5.36 -12.02 -14.60
CA GLU A 941 -5.29 -10.67 -15.13
C GLU A 941 -5.79 -10.55 -16.58
N GLY A 942 -5.48 -11.54 -17.44
CA GLY A 942 -5.94 -11.59 -18.83
C GLY A 942 -7.46 -11.40 -18.98
N PRO A 943 -8.30 -12.31 -18.42
CA PRO A 943 -9.75 -12.16 -18.44
C PRO A 943 -10.23 -10.92 -17.65
N THR A 944 -9.56 -10.54 -16.56
CA THR A 944 -9.90 -9.33 -15.79
C THR A 944 -9.81 -8.06 -16.65
N ARG A 945 -8.73 -7.86 -17.41
CA ARG A 945 -8.62 -6.70 -18.31
C ARG A 945 -9.53 -6.86 -19.54
N ARG A 946 -9.73 -8.08 -20.07
CA ARG A 946 -10.67 -8.34 -21.19
C ARG A 946 -12.11 -7.94 -20.83
N MET A 947 -12.55 -8.14 -19.59
CA MET A 947 -13.89 -7.76 -19.13
C MET A 947 -14.21 -6.26 -19.35
N LYS A 948 -13.19 -5.39 -19.28
CA LYS A 948 -13.33 -3.95 -19.54
C LYS A 948 -13.66 -3.61 -21.00
N VAL A 949 -13.28 -4.46 -21.96
CA VAL A 949 -13.42 -4.20 -23.41
C VAL A 949 -14.52 -5.02 -24.11
N LEU A 950 -15.17 -5.94 -23.40
CA LEU A 950 -16.36 -6.63 -23.90
C LEU A 950 -17.59 -5.69 -23.92
N LYS A 951 -18.44 -5.83 -24.94
CA LYS A 951 -19.44 -4.83 -25.32
C LYS A 951 -20.85 -5.13 -24.76
N THR A 952 -21.16 -6.41 -24.52
CA THR A 952 -22.47 -6.89 -24.04
C THR A 952 -22.37 -7.60 -22.69
N LYS A 953 -23.48 -7.69 -21.96
CA LYS A 953 -23.56 -8.42 -20.69
C LYS A 953 -23.41 -9.93 -20.90
N GLU A 954 -23.87 -10.43 -22.05
CA GLU A 954 -23.81 -11.81 -22.48
C GLU A 954 -22.36 -12.26 -22.72
N GLU A 955 -21.55 -11.46 -23.41
CA GLU A 955 -20.11 -11.72 -23.58
C GLU A 955 -19.39 -11.72 -22.23
N LYS A 956 -19.67 -10.73 -21.37
CA LYS A 956 -19.06 -10.63 -20.03
C LYS A 956 -19.43 -11.81 -19.14
N LYS A 957 -20.68 -12.27 -19.20
CA LYS A 957 -21.14 -13.47 -18.50
C LYS A 957 -20.45 -14.73 -19.03
N ALA A 958 -20.32 -14.88 -20.35
CA ALA A 958 -19.61 -16.01 -20.94
C ALA A 958 -18.14 -16.06 -20.51
N LEU A 959 -17.47 -14.91 -20.40
CA LEU A 959 -16.10 -14.82 -19.87
C LEU A 959 -16.02 -15.17 -18.38
N TYR A 960 -16.98 -14.71 -17.56
CA TYR A 960 -17.06 -15.11 -16.16
C TYR A 960 -17.27 -16.63 -16.00
N GLU A 961 -18.21 -17.21 -16.75
CA GLU A 961 -18.49 -18.65 -16.75
C GLU A 961 -17.27 -19.45 -17.27
N GLN A 962 -16.52 -18.93 -18.24
CA GLN A 962 -15.27 -19.52 -18.72
C GLN A 962 -14.21 -19.59 -17.61
N VAL A 963 -13.91 -18.47 -16.94
CA VAL A 963 -12.91 -18.45 -15.85
C VAL A 963 -13.33 -19.34 -14.68
N LEU A 964 -14.62 -19.35 -14.32
CA LEU A 964 -15.17 -20.21 -13.27
C LEU A 964 -15.05 -21.72 -13.58
N ASN A 965 -14.97 -22.12 -14.85
CA ASN A 965 -14.73 -23.51 -15.27
C ASN A 965 -13.26 -23.79 -15.66
N SER A 966 -12.34 -22.82 -15.48
CA SER A 966 -10.92 -22.94 -15.81
C SER A 966 -10.07 -23.39 -14.62
N THR A 967 -8.79 -23.75 -14.82
CA THR A 967 -7.91 -24.14 -13.71
C THR A 967 -7.41 -22.95 -12.87
N LEU A 968 -7.88 -21.73 -13.16
CA LEU A 968 -7.73 -20.55 -12.30
C LEU A 968 -8.67 -20.58 -11.08
N TYR A 969 -9.78 -21.32 -11.12
CA TYR A 969 -10.65 -21.47 -9.95
C TYR A 969 -10.08 -22.51 -8.97
N ASP A 970 -10.15 -22.20 -7.68
CA ASP A 970 -9.83 -23.11 -6.58
C ASP A 970 -11.13 -23.70 -6.04
N ASP A 971 -11.49 -24.92 -6.46
CA ASP A 971 -12.75 -25.60 -6.09
C ASP A 971 -12.95 -25.73 -4.57
N GLU A 972 -11.86 -25.92 -3.82
CA GLU A 972 -11.91 -26.23 -2.38
C GLU A 972 -12.06 -24.97 -1.52
N LEU A 973 -11.48 -23.84 -1.97
CA LEU A 973 -11.60 -22.54 -1.31
C LEU A 973 -12.68 -21.62 -1.92
N LYS A 974 -13.13 -21.90 -3.15
CA LYS A 974 -14.08 -21.09 -3.93
C LYS A 974 -13.59 -19.67 -4.13
N MET A 975 -12.39 -19.58 -4.70
CA MET A 975 -11.63 -18.36 -4.93
C MET A 975 -10.85 -18.49 -6.24
N TYR A 976 -10.28 -17.38 -6.72
CA TYR A 976 -9.50 -17.36 -7.97
C TYR A 976 -7.99 -17.25 -7.68
N LYS A 977 -7.23 -18.22 -8.17
CA LYS A 977 -5.76 -18.20 -8.20
C LYS A 977 -5.26 -17.14 -9.18
N ILE A 978 -4.08 -16.60 -8.92
CA ILE A 978 -3.38 -15.64 -9.79
C ILE A 978 -3.00 -16.25 -11.15
N SER A 979 -2.66 -17.53 -11.18
CA SER A 979 -2.20 -18.28 -12.35
C SER A 979 -2.66 -19.73 -12.34
N GLU A 980 -2.56 -20.38 -13.49
CA GLU A 980 -2.50 -21.83 -13.61
C GLU A 980 -1.09 -22.36 -13.24
N ASN A 981 -0.92 -23.68 -13.27
CA ASN A 981 0.35 -24.34 -12.98
C ASN A 981 1.42 -24.02 -14.04
N LEU A 982 2.59 -23.55 -13.58
CA LEU A 982 3.75 -23.22 -14.40
C LEU A 982 4.77 -24.38 -14.56
N GLU A 983 4.45 -25.59 -14.11
CA GLU A 983 5.34 -26.77 -14.24
C GLU A 983 5.72 -27.03 -15.71
N GLY A 984 7.03 -27.17 -15.95
CA GLY A 984 7.60 -27.37 -17.29
C GLY A 984 7.85 -26.09 -18.10
N GLN A 985 7.42 -24.91 -17.61
CA GLN A 985 7.73 -23.63 -18.24
C GLN A 985 9.20 -23.19 -18.02
N PRO A 986 9.77 -22.31 -18.86
CA PRO A 986 11.15 -21.86 -18.70
C PRO A 986 11.38 -21.05 -17.42
N GLU A 987 12.38 -21.43 -16.63
CA GLU A 987 12.87 -20.67 -15.45
C GLU A 987 13.25 -19.21 -15.77
N GLU A 988 13.50 -18.88 -17.05
CA GLU A 988 13.75 -17.52 -17.53
C GLU A 988 12.51 -16.60 -17.54
N LEU A 989 11.28 -17.10 -17.34
CA LEU A 989 10.09 -16.24 -17.27
C LEU A 989 10.11 -15.32 -16.02
N GLY A 990 10.71 -15.76 -14.92
CA GLY A 990 10.87 -14.95 -13.72
C GLY A 990 10.90 -15.75 -12.42
N ARG A 991 11.08 -15.03 -11.30
CA ARG A 991 11.19 -15.62 -9.95
C ARG A 991 9.95 -16.41 -9.52
N MET A 992 8.80 -16.20 -10.15
CA MET A 992 7.55 -16.91 -9.84
C MET A 992 7.72 -18.43 -9.86
N LEU A 993 8.51 -18.97 -10.80
CA LEU A 993 8.76 -20.42 -10.93
C LEU A 993 9.66 -20.98 -9.82
N ALA A 994 10.30 -20.13 -9.00
CA ALA A 994 11.07 -20.54 -7.83
C ALA A 994 10.23 -20.61 -6.54
N PHE A 995 8.96 -20.16 -6.58
CA PHE A 995 8.04 -20.25 -5.45
C PHE A 995 7.24 -21.56 -5.50
N PRO A 996 6.93 -22.20 -4.36
CA PRO A 996 5.98 -23.31 -4.33
C PRO A 996 4.61 -22.88 -4.88
N PRO A 997 3.88 -23.75 -5.60
CA PRO A 997 2.48 -23.50 -5.94
C PRO A 997 1.65 -23.18 -4.70
N GLY A 998 0.74 -22.22 -4.81
CA GLY A 998 -0.07 -21.70 -3.71
C GLY A 998 0.63 -20.73 -2.76
N TRP A 999 1.88 -20.34 -3.04
CA TRP A 999 2.68 -19.44 -2.19
C TRP A 999 3.23 -18.24 -2.96
N LEU A 1000 3.17 -17.06 -2.33
CA LEU A 1000 3.54 -15.77 -2.96
C LEU A 1000 2.85 -15.62 -4.33
N GLU A 1001 3.49 -15.07 -5.35
CA GLU A 1001 2.87 -14.86 -6.66
C GLU A 1001 2.60 -16.15 -7.48
N ASN A 1002 2.93 -17.36 -7.01
CA ASN A 1002 2.73 -18.60 -7.80
C ASN A 1002 1.50 -19.41 -7.35
N GLU A 1003 0.49 -19.56 -8.22
CA GLU A 1003 -0.78 -20.28 -7.97
C GLU A 1003 -1.55 -19.92 -6.68
N SER A 1004 -1.16 -18.89 -5.93
CA SER A 1004 -1.91 -18.42 -4.74
C SER A 1004 -3.15 -17.62 -5.15
N ILE A 1005 -4.06 -17.41 -4.20
CA ILE A 1005 -5.18 -16.49 -4.38
C ILE A 1005 -4.67 -15.08 -4.06
N TRP A 1006 -4.15 -14.39 -5.08
CA TRP A 1006 -3.59 -13.05 -4.91
C TRP A 1006 -4.69 -11.99 -4.88
N MET A 1007 -5.10 -11.62 -3.67
CA MET A 1007 -6.27 -10.81 -3.37
C MET A 1007 -6.40 -9.54 -4.20
N HIS A 1008 -5.29 -8.89 -4.56
CA HIS A 1008 -5.36 -7.67 -5.37
C HIS A 1008 -5.85 -7.94 -6.81
N MET A 1009 -5.54 -9.09 -7.40
CA MET A 1009 -6.10 -9.46 -8.71
C MET A 1009 -7.52 -10.03 -8.56
N SER A 1010 -7.78 -10.81 -7.51
CA SER A 1010 -9.14 -11.30 -7.19
C SER A 1010 -10.12 -10.14 -6.99
N PHE A 1011 -9.72 -9.06 -6.31
CA PHE A 1011 -10.56 -7.87 -6.13
C PHE A 1011 -10.74 -7.04 -7.41
N LYS A 1012 -9.75 -6.99 -8.32
CA LYS A 1012 -9.97 -6.43 -9.67
C LYS A 1012 -10.97 -7.27 -10.46
N TRP A 1013 -10.89 -8.60 -10.38
CA TRP A 1013 -11.86 -9.51 -11.00
C TRP A 1013 -13.27 -9.29 -10.43
N TYR A 1014 -13.44 -9.23 -9.10
CA TYR A 1014 -14.73 -8.93 -8.47
C TYR A 1014 -15.29 -7.57 -8.89
N LEU A 1015 -14.45 -6.52 -8.97
CA LEU A 1015 -14.86 -5.20 -9.46
C LEU A 1015 -15.35 -5.26 -10.91
N GLU A 1016 -14.73 -6.05 -11.78
CA GLU A 1016 -15.15 -6.18 -13.17
C GLU A 1016 -16.40 -7.07 -13.36
N ILE A 1017 -16.65 -8.06 -12.48
CA ILE A 1017 -17.95 -8.76 -12.40
C ILE A 1017 -19.07 -7.77 -12.00
N LEU A 1018 -18.81 -6.90 -11.01
CA LEU A 1018 -19.74 -5.86 -10.59
C LEU A 1018 -20.01 -4.84 -11.72
N ARG A 1019 -18.96 -4.39 -12.43
CA ARG A 1019 -19.06 -3.54 -13.65
C ARG A 1019 -19.72 -4.23 -14.85
N ALA A 1020 -19.76 -5.56 -14.89
CA ALA A 1020 -20.54 -6.32 -15.86
C ALA A 1020 -22.05 -6.37 -15.53
N GLY A 1021 -22.47 -5.84 -14.38
CA GLY A 1021 -23.85 -5.93 -13.89
C GLY A 1021 -24.24 -7.35 -13.44
N LEU A 1022 -23.27 -8.23 -13.18
CA LEU A 1022 -23.47 -9.61 -12.75
C LEU A 1022 -23.60 -9.64 -11.22
N PHE A 1023 -24.62 -8.95 -10.71
CA PHE A 1023 -24.75 -8.62 -9.28
C PHE A 1023 -24.96 -9.85 -8.40
N THR A 1024 -25.75 -10.83 -8.86
CA THR A 1024 -25.96 -12.08 -8.12
C THR A 1024 -24.67 -12.89 -8.06
N GLU A 1025 -23.95 -13.00 -9.18
CA GLU A 1025 -22.66 -13.67 -9.27
C GLU A 1025 -21.63 -13.00 -8.35
N PHE A 1026 -21.47 -11.67 -8.44
CA PHE A 1026 -20.58 -10.87 -7.60
C PHE A 1026 -20.84 -11.10 -6.09
N TRP A 1027 -22.10 -11.07 -5.66
CA TRP A 1027 -22.44 -11.21 -4.24
C TRP A 1027 -22.40 -12.65 -3.72
N GLU A 1028 -22.36 -13.68 -4.57
CA GLU A 1028 -21.98 -15.04 -4.13
C GLU A 1028 -20.46 -15.20 -4.04
N GLU A 1029 -19.70 -14.76 -5.05
CA GLU A 1029 -18.22 -14.77 -5.03
C GLU A 1029 -17.66 -13.94 -3.86
N ALA A 1030 -18.31 -12.83 -3.50
CA ALA A 1030 -17.90 -12.01 -2.35
C ALA A 1030 -17.96 -12.77 -1.01
N LYS A 1031 -18.91 -13.69 -0.83
CA LYS A 1031 -19.11 -14.42 0.45
C LYS A 1031 -18.02 -15.46 0.73
N THR A 1032 -17.35 -15.97 -0.31
CA THR A 1032 -16.18 -16.82 -0.15
C THR A 1032 -14.90 -16.00 -0.28
N GLY A 1033 -14.83 -15.12 -1.28
CA GLY A 1033 -13.63 -14.41 -1.71
C GLY A 1033 -13.24 -13.13 -0.97
N MET A 1034 -14.00 -12.66 0.03
CA MET A 1034 -13.63 -11.48 0.84
C MET A 1034 -13.42 -11.80 2.33
N PRO A 1035 -12.34 -11.29 2.97
CA PRO A 1035 -12.03 -11.51 4.39
C PRO A 1035 -13.16 -11.35 5.42
N PRO A 1036 -14.08 -10.35 5.36
CA PRO A 1036 -15.16 -10.21 6.36
C PRO A 1036 -16.18 -11.34 6.37
N PHE A 1037 -16.15 -12.27 5.40
CA PHE A 1037 -17.03 -13.44 5.33
C PHE A 1037 -16.28 -14.77 5.53
N MET A 1038 -14.94 -14.73 5.66
CA MET A 1038 -14.12 -15.90 5.96
C MET A 1038 -14.16 -16.28 7.45
N ASP A 1039 -13.92 -17.56 7.76
CA ASP A 1039 -13.67 -18.00 9.14
C ASP A 1039 -12.31 -17.45 9.62
N PRO A 1040 -12.27 -16.64 10.71
CA PRO A 1040 -11.01 -16.13 11.26
C PRO A 1040 -10.02 -17.21 11.70
N ALA A 1041 -10.48 -18.41 12.05
CA ALA A 1041 -9.59 -19.53 12.40
C ALA A 1041 -8.90 -20.14 11.17
N VAL A 1042 -9.56 -20.10 10.00
CA VAL A 1042 -8.96 -20.50 8.71
C VAL A 1042 -8.03 -19.39 8.21
N TYR A 1043 -8.54 -18.15 8.15
CA TYR A 1043 -7.81 -16.96 7.69
C TYR A 1043 -6.56 -16.64 8.54
N GLY A 1044 -6.60 -16.96 9.83
CA GLY A 1044 -5.46 -16.91 10.76
C GLY A 1044 -5.17 -15.54 11.38
N ARG A 1045 -5.94 -14.51 11.05
CA ARG A 1045 -5.81 -13.13 11.55
C ARG A 1045 -7.17 -12.42 11.59
N SER A 1046 -7.20 -11.13 11.92
CA SER A 1046 -8.44 -10.33 11.94
C SER A 1046 -9.10 -10.30 10.54
N PRO A 1047 -10.39 -10.64 10.40
CA PRO A 1047 -11.11 -10.56 9.12
C PRO A 1047 -11.33 -9.12 8.64
N LEU A 1048 -11.02 -8.13 9.47
CA LEU A 1048 -11.03 -6.70 9.10
C LEU A 1048 -9.74 -6.28 8.37
N GLU A 1049 -8.67 -7.08 8.43
CA GLU A 1049 -7.39 -6.78 7.80
C GLU A 1049 -7.27 -7.47 6.42
N MET A 1050 -7.08 -6.67 5.38
CA MET A 1050 -6.91 -7.15 4.00
C MET A 1050 -5.51 -7.76 3.77
N ALA A 1051 -5.42 -9.03 3.42
CA ALA A 1051 -4.17 -9.68 2.97
C ALA A 1051 -3.75 -9.25 1.53
N SER A 1052 -2.47 -9.41 1.18
CA SER A 1052 -2.06 -9.42 -0.24
C SER A 1052 -2.43 -10.73 -0.93
N PHE A 1053 -2.27 -11.87 -0.24
CA PHE A 1053 -2.60 -13.18 -0.79
C PHE A 1053 -3.16 -14.14 0.27
N ILE A 1054 -3.90 -15.14 -0.21
CA ILE A 1054 -4.37 -16.30 0.54
C ILE A 1054 -3.69 -17.55 -0.04
N VAL A 1055 -3.25 -18.45 0.84
CA VAL A 1055 -2.68 -19.75 0.44
C VAL A 1055 -3.76 -20.62 -0.18
N SER A 1056 -3.56 -21.02 -1.44
CA SER A 1056 -4.53 -21.83 -2.21
C SER A 1056 -4.37 -23.33 -1.94
N SER A 1057 -5.35 -24.12 -2.40
CA SER A 1057 -5.31 -25.60 -2.32
C SER A 1057 -4.19 -26.25 -3.15
N ALA A 1058 -3.50 -25.48 -4.00
CA ALA A 1058 -2.28 -25.90 -4.68
C ALA A 1058 -1.07 -26.04 -3.72
N PHE A 1059 -1.12 -25.44 -2.53
CA PHE A 1059 -0.01 -25.52 -1.58
C PHE A 1059 0.11 -26.92 -0.93
N PRO A 1060 1.31 -27.50 -0.77
CA PRO A 1060 1.46 -28.88 -0.30
C PRO A 1060 1.01 -29.20 1.15
N ASP A 1061 0.65 -28.18 1.94
CA ASP A 1061 0.24 -28.32 3.34
C ASP A 1061 -1.22 -27.85 3.55
N PRO A 1062 -2.18 -28.78 3.78
CA PRO A 1062 -3.58 -28.43 3.97
C PRO A 1062 -3.90 -27.59 5.21
N ASP A 1063 -3.07 -27.63 6.27
CA ASP A 1063 -3.31 -26.82 7.48
C ASP A 1063 -3.10 -25.31 7.18
N MET A 1064 -2.39 -24.99 6.10
CA MET A 1064 -2.11 -23.64 5.62
C MET A 1064 -3.18 -23.10 4.66
N TRP A 1065 -4.02 -23.93 4.02
CA TRP A 1065 -5.01 -23.48 3.05
C TRP A 1065 -5.98 -22.44 3.65
N GLY A 1066 -6.33 -21.41 2.87
CA GLY A 1066 -7.18 -20.31 3.31
C GLY A 1066 -6.52 -19.29 4.25
N SER A 1067 -5.26 -19.47 4.64
CA SER A 1067 -4.55 -18.49 5.51
C SER A 1067 -4.16 -17.24 4.72
N GLY A 1068 -4.43 -16.05 5.28
CA GLY A 1068 -4.03 -14.77 4.70
C GLY A 1068 -2.61 -14.35 5.10
N TYR A 1069 -1.87 -13.73 4.18
CA TYR A 1069 -0.51 -13.22 4.38
C TYR A 1069 -0.28 -11.82 3.78
N LEU A 1070 0.69 -11.11 4.36
CA LEU A 1070 1.03 -9.71 4.04
C LEU A 1070 -0.21 -8.83 4.31
N ALA A 1071 -0.60 -8.71 5.57
CA ALA A 1071 -1.79 -7.93 5.95
C ALA A 1071 -1.62 -6.43 5.75
N ARG A 1072 -2.75 -5.74 5.56
CA ARG A 1072 -2.90 -4.28 5.38
C ARG A 1072 -2.13 -3.76 4.16
N LEU A 1073 -2.33 -2.49 3.78
CA LEU A 1073 -1.66 -1.79 2.66
C LEU A 1073 -1.70 -2.52 1.28
N SER A 1074 -2.58 -3.50 1.12
CA SER A 1074 -2.75 -4.27 -0.12
C SER A 1074 -3.45 -3.44 -1.19
N GLY A 1075 -3.17 -3.69 -2.48
CA GLY A 1075 -3.85 -2.97 -3.57
C GLY A 1075 -5.36 -3.21 -3.61
N SER A 1076 -5.82 -4.34 -3.05
CA SER A 1076 -7.23 -4.69 -2.90
C SER A 1076 -8.05 -3.64 -2.13
N THR A 1077 -7.43 -2.76 -1.33
CA THR A 1077 -8.18 -1.73 -0.59
C THR A 1077 -8.72 -0.65 -1.54
N ALA A 1078 -7.92 -0.19 -2.50
CA ALA A 1078 -8.36 0.73 -3.56
C ALA A 1078 -9.46 0.11 -4.43
N GLU A 1079 -9.37 -1.18 -4.71
CA GLU A 1079 -10.39 -1.94 -5.43
C GLU A 1079 -11.69 -2.08 -4.61
N LEU A 1080 -11.61 -2.35 -3.30
CA LEU A 1080 -12.77 -2.38 -2.41
C LEU A 1080 -13.47 -1.01 -2.35
N LEU A 1081 -12.74 0.11 -2.37
CA LEU A 1081 -13.35 1.44 -2.38
C LEU A 1081 -14.10 1.71 -3.70
N SER A 1082 -13.55 1.28 -4.83
CA SER A 1082 -14.28 1.35 -6.11
C SER A 1082 -15.48 0.40 -6.16
N VAL A 1083 -15.38 -0.79 -5.56
CA VAL A 1083 -16.51 -1.71 -5.36
C VAL A 1083 -17.59 -1.08 -4.47
N LEU A 1084 -17.22 -0.43 -3.37
CA LEU A 1084 -18.14 0.23 -2.45
C LEU A 1084 -18.94 1.31 -3.18
N ASN A 1085 -18.25 2.22 -3.87
CA ASN A 1085 -18.89 3.33 -4.61
C ASN A 1085 -19.86 2.81 -5.68
N LEU A 1086 -19.45 1.79 -6.43
CA LEU A 1086 -20.27 1.18 -7.49
C LEU A 1086 -21.46 0.38 -6.93
N ALA A 1087 -21.29 -0.31 -5.79
CA ALA A 1087 -22.36 -1.10 -5.18
C ALA A 1087 -23.38 -0.25 -4.41
N THR A 1088 -22.97 0.88 -3.82
CA THR A 1088 -23.87 1.77 -3.08
C THR A 1088 -24.47 2.87 -3.97
N ALA A 1089 -23.65 3.69 -4.64
CA ALA A 1089 -24.13 4.83 -5.40
C ALA A 1089 -24.47 4.49 -6.87
N GLY A 1090 -23.70 3.58 -7.48
CA GLY A 1090 -23.80 3.22 -8.89
C GLY A 1090 -22.62 3.73 -9.73
N PRO A 1091 -22.60 3.46 -11.06
CA PRO A 1091 -21.46 3.78 -11.92
C PRO A 1091 -21.39 5.25 -12.36
N GLU A 1092 -22.55 5.90 -12.54
CA GLU A 1092 -22.68 7.28 -13.02
C GLU A 1092 -23.69 8.03 -12.13
N PRO A 1093 -23.38 8.28 -10.84
CA PRO A 1093 -24.34 8.86 -9.91
C PRO A 1093 -24.68 10.31 -10.27
N PHE A 1094 -23.70 11.09 -10.75
CA PHE A 1094 -23.91 12.44 -11.24
C PHE A 1094 -24.18 12.44 -12.75
N ILE A 1095 -25.20 13.20 -13.16
CA ILE A 1095 -25.66 13.29 -14.55
C ILE A 1095 -25.66 14.76 -14.97
N SER A 1096 -24.90 15.10 -16.00
CA SER A 1096 -24.92 16.44 -16.61
C SER A 1096 -26.17 16.60 -17.49
N THR A 1097 -26.90 17.70 -17.33
CA THR A 1097 -28.12 17.99 -18.09
C THR A 1097 -28.14 19.45 -18.58
N ASN A 1098 -29.01 19.75 -19.54
CA ASN A 1098 -29.25 21.13 -20.02
C ASN A 1098 -29.76 22.10 -18.94
N GLU A 1099 -30.20 21.59 -17.78
CA GLU A 1099 -30.71 22.39 -16.65
C GLU A 1099 -29.69 22.48 -15.50
N GLY A 1100 -28.52 21.83 -15.61
CA GLY A 1100 -27.48 21.74 -14.58
C GLY A 1100 -27.18 20.29 -14.17
N LEU A 1101 -26.45 20.11 -13.07
CA LEU A 1101 -26.10 18.80 -12.54
C LEU A 1101 -27.26 18.13 -11.80
N SER A 1102 -27.54 16.86 -12.10
CA SER A 1102 -28.46 16.00 -11.35
C SER A 1102 -27.71 14.86 -10.64
N LEU A 1103 -28.34 14.25 -9.63
CA LEU A 1103 -27.83 13.08 -8.91
C LEU A 1103 -28.91 11.98 -8.85
N GLU A 1104 -28.58 10.75 -9.24
CA GLU A 1104 -29.44 9.57 -9.13
C GLU A 1104 -28.64 8.39 -8.54
N PHE A 1105 -29.26 7.59 -7.68
CA PHE A 1105 -28.61 6.44 -7.04
C PHE A 1105 -29.10 5.12 -7.63
N THR A 1106 -28.16 4.27 -8.08
CA THR A 1106 -28.44 2.96 -8.68
C THR A 1106 -27.74 1.82 -7.90
N PRO A 1107 -28.15 1.55 -6.64
CA PRO A 1107 -27.49 0.58 -5.79
C PRO A 1107 -27.60 -0.86 -6.32
N ALA A 1108 -26.55 -1.64 -6.08
CA ALA A 1108 -26.46 -3.08 -6.33
C ALA A 1108 -26.17 -3.83 -5.01
N LEU A 1109 -27.14 -3.83 -4.08
CA LEU A 1109 -27.04 -4.40 -2.74
C LEU A 1109 -28.06 -5.55 -2.53
N PRO A 1110 -27.64 -6.70 -1.96
CA PRO A 1110 -28.53 -7.82 -1.69
C PRO A 1110 -29.38 -7.62 -0.42
N GLU A 1111 -30.44 -8.41 -0.25
CA GLU A 1111 -31.34 -8.33 0.93
C GLU A 1111 -30.59 -8.38 2.27
N TRP A 1112 -29.52 -9.18 2.36
CA TRP A 1112 -28.75 -9.40 3.59
C TRP A 1112 -27.77 -8.27 3.95
N MET A 1113 -27.53 -7.33 3.03
CA MET A 1113 -26.79 -6.09 3.35
C MET A 1113 -27.69 -5.04 4.02
N PHE A 1114 -29.00 -5.25 4.07
CA PHE A 1114 -29.90 -4.43 4.88
C PHE A 1114 -30.00 -4.98 6.31
N THR A 1115 -29.99 -4.07 7.29
CA THR A 1115 -30.28 -4.37 8.71
C THR A 1115 -31.68 -4.97 8.88
N ILE A 1116 -31.96 -5.52 10.07
CA ILE A 1116 -33.29 -6.07 10.43
C ILE A 1116 -34.45 -5.05 10.36
N GLU A 1117 -34.15 -3.74 10.28
CA GLU A 1117 -35.15 -2.69 10.02
C GLU A 1117 -35.42 -2.44 8.52
N GLY A 1118 -34.78 -3.19 7.63
CA GLY A 1118 -34.83 -2.98 6.18
C GLY A 1118 -34.00 -1.77 5.72
N LYS A 1119 -32.90 -1.45 6.40
CA LYS A 1119 -32.09 -0.24 6.13
C LYS A 1119 -30.61 -0.53 5.93
N VAL A 1120 -29.97 0.22 5.05
CA VAL A 1120 -28.50 0.35 4.98
C VAL A 1120 -28.15 1.83 4.88
N SER A 1121 -27.12 2.27 5.60
CA SER A 1121 -26.66 3.66 5.64
C SER A 1121 -25.17 3.75 5.29
N PHE A 1122 -24.75 4.77 4.55
CA PHE A 1122 -23.35 5.01 4.21
C PHE A 1122 -23.06 6.50 3.95
N THR A 1123 -21.81 6.93 4.21
CA THR A 1123 -21.33 8.25 3.80
C THR A 1123 -21.05 8.28 2.28
N PHE A 1124 -21.67 9.22 1.57
CA PHE A 1124 -21.40 9.56 0.17
C PHE A 1124 -20.66 10.90 0.08
N MET A 1125 -19.76 11.05 -0.90
CA MET A 1125 -18.95 12.26 -1.14
C MET A 1125 -18.19 12.78 0.10
N GLY A 1126 -17.86 11.88 1.05
CA GLY A 1126 -17.20 12.20 2.31
C GLY A 1126 -18.03 12.99 3.35
N GLY A 1127 -19.27 13.38 3.02
CA GLY A 1127 -20.07 14.32 3.83
C GLY A 1127 -21.55 13.97 4.01
N ALA A 1128 -22.23 13.41 2.99
CA ALA A 1128 -23.68 13.18 3.04
C ALA A 1128 -23.99 11.75 3.52
N ASN A 1129 -24.73 11.60 4.62
CA ASN A 1129 -25.19 10.27 5.07
C ASN A 1129 -26.42 9.82 4.26
N VAL A 1130 -26.21 8.90 3.33
CA VAL A 1130 -27.27 8.31 2.48
C VAL A 1130 -27.84 7.08 3.20
N THR A 1131 -29.16 6.93 3.22
CA THR A 1131 -29.84 5.77 3.81
C THR A 1131 -30.92 5.22 2.89
N TYR A 1132 -30.81 3.94 2.52
CA TYR A 1132 -31.78 3.25 1.69
C TYR A 1132 -32.74 2.44 2.56
N HIS A 1133 -34.05 2.64 2.36
CA HIS A 1133 -35.11 1.93 3.07
C HIS A 1133 -35.76 0.93 2.10
N ASN A 1134 -35.56 -0.36 2.36
CA ASN A 1134 -36.04 -1.52 1.63
C ASN A 1134 -37.16 -2.21 2.44
N PRO A 1135 -38.43 -1.75 2.34
CA PRO A 1135 -39.54 -2.28 3.14
C PRO A 1135 -39.98 -3.69 2.71
N ARG A 1136 -39.42 -4.22 1.60
CA ARG A 1136 -39.84 -5.48 0.99
C ARG A 1136 -38.90 -6.65 1.28
N GLY A 1137 -37.65 -6.39 1.64
CA GLY A 1137 -36.65 -7.43 1.83
C GLY A 1137 -36.36 -8.17 0.52
N LEU A 1138 -35.90 -7.43 -0.49
CA LEU A 1138 -35.48 -7.95 -1.80
C LEU A 1138 -34.11 -7.37 -2.16
N ASP A 1139 -33.36 -8.04 -3.03
CA ASP A 1139 -32.14 -7.48 -3.65
C ASP A 1139 -32.50 -6.26 -4.51
N THR A 1140 -31.65 -5.22 -4.54
CA THR A 1140 -31.97 -3.95 -5.24
C THR A 1140 -32.15 -4.09 -6.75
N TRP A 1141 -31.59 -5.16 -7.35
CA TRP A 1141 -31.71 -5.48 -8.77
C TRP A 1141 -32.83 -6.49 -9.09
N HIS A 1142 -33.61 -6.92 -8.10
CA HIS A 1142 -34.73 -7.83 -8.32
C HIS A 1142 -35.83 -7.14 -9.14
N GLU A 1143 -36.46 -7.84 -10.10
CA GLU A 1143 -37.45 -7.24 -11.02
C GLU A 1143 -38.65 -6.59 -10.29
N ASP A 1144 -39.04 -7.19 -9.16
CA ASP A 1144 -40.07 -6.66 -8.26
C ASP A 1144 -39.58 -5.64 -7.21
N PHE A 1145 -38.29 -5.28 -7.13
CA PHE A 1145 -37.75 -4.45 -6.02
C PHE A 1145 -38.53 -3.15 -5.79
N GLY A 1146 -38.81 -2.43 -6.88
CA GLY A 1146 -39.68 -1.25 -6.91
C GLY A 1146 -38.92 0.05 -7.15
N GLU A 1147 -39.62 1.02 -7.74
CA GLU A 1147 -39.10 2.38 -7.94
C GLU A 1147 -38.96 3.13 -6.59
N VAL A 1148 -38.21 4.22 -6.57
CA VAL A 1148 -38.22 5.16 -5.45
C VAL A 1148 -39.64 5.71 -5.26
N SER A 1149 -40.16 5.64 -4.03
CA SER A 1149 -41.42 6.22 -3.60
C SER A 1149 -41.26 7.67 -3.13
N LYS A 1150 -40.13 7.97 -2.49
CA LYS A 1150 -39.81 9.27 -1.89
C LYS A 1150 -38.31 9.39 -1.62
N MET A 1151 -37.73 10.55 -1.89
CA MET A 1151 -36.43 10.98 -1.36
C MET A 1151 -36.64 12.12 -0.35
N VAL A 1152 -35.86 12.13 0.74
CA VAL A 1152 -35.84 13.20 1.74
C VAL A 1152 -34.42 13.68 1.96
N VAL A 1153 -34.13 14.93 1.59
CA VAL A 1153 -32.79 15.54 1.71
C VAL A 1153 -32.79 16.56 2.84
N ARG A 1154 -31.73 16.54 3.67
CA ARG A 1154 -31.51 17.50 4.77
C ARG A 1154 -30.24 18.30 4.53
N LEU A 1155 -30.37 19.62 4.44
CA LEU A 1155 -29.25 20.55 4.26
C LEU A 1155 -28.56 20.86 5.60
N ALA A 1156 -27.32 21.35 5.55
CA ALA A 1156 -26.66 21.97 6.70
C ALA A 1156 -27.42 23.25 7.14
N GLY A 1157 -27.53 23.46 8.46
CA GLY A 1157 -28.44 24.43 9.07
C GLY A 1157 -28.03 25.91 8.99
N ASP A 1158 -26.94 26.23 8.29
CA ASP A 1158 -26.46 27.58 7.97
C ASP A 1158 -26.71 27.97 6.50
N GLY A 1159 -26.89 27.00 5.60
CA GLY A 1159 -27.21 27.21 4.18
C GLY A 1159 -26.09 27.82 3.34
N THR A 1160 -24.95 28.13 3.94
CA THR A 1160 -23.81 28.80 3.29
C THR A 1160 -23.04 27.85 2.38
N ILE A 1161 -23.24 28.00 1.07
CA ILE A 1161 -22.33 27.44 0.06
C ILE A 1161 -20.96 28.13 0.25
N ALA A 1162 -19.91 27.35 0.52
CA ALA A 1162 -18.54 27.84 0.51
C ALA A 1162 -18.11 28.08 -0.94
N GLY A 1163 -18.33 29.31 -1.44
CA GLY A 1163 -18.06 29.66 -2.82
C GLY A 1163 -16.57 29.65 -3.17
N GLY A 1164 -16.25 29.07 -4.33
CA GLY A 1164 -15.14 29.56 -5.15
C GLY A 1164 -15.71 30.63 -6.09
N ASP A 1165 -15.05 31.78 -6.17
CA ASP A 1165 -15.43 32.82 -7.13
C ASP A 1165 -15.08 32.37 -8.57
N ALA A 1166 -15.89 32.80 -9.54
CA ALA A 1166 -15.76 32.41 -10.94
C ALA A 1166 -15.56 33.64 -11.84
N GLY A 1167 -14.64 33.53 -12.80
CA GLY A 1167 -14.18 34.66 -13.60
C GLY A 1167 -15.22 35.31 -14.50
N GLU A 1168 -15.08 36.62 -14.71
CA GLU A 1168 -15.93 37.44 -15.58
C GLU A 1168 -15.74 37.12 -17.08
N ASP A 1169 -16.45 36.11 -17.60
CA ASP A 1169 -17.26 36.19 -18.85
C ASP A 1169 -17.74 34.77 -19.28
N GLY A 1170 -18.86 34.31 -18.72
CA GLY A 1170 -19.31 32.91 -18.94
C GLY A 1170 -20.80 32.58 -18.72
N GLY A 1171 -21.70 33.57 -18.62
CA GLY A 1171 -23.15 33.31 -18.63
C GLY A 1171 -23.72 32.59 -17.40
N GLN A 1172 -23.20 32.83 -16.21
CA GLN A 1172 -23.65 32.18 -14.98
C GLN A 1172 -25.05 32.63 -14.52
N GLY A 1173 -25.89 31.66 -14.13
CA GLY A 1173 -27.10 31.90 -13.37
C GLY A 1173 -26.78 31.97 -11.88
N VAL A 1174 -26.82 33.17 -11.27
CA VAL A 1174 -26.72 33.31 -9.81
C VAL A 1174 -27.97 32.72 -9.17
N ILE A 1175 -27.88 31.51 -8.62
CA ILE A 1175 -28.98 30.87 -7.91
C ILE A 1175 -29.04 31.43 -6.49
N THR A 1176 -29.63 32.63 -6.34
CA THR A 1176 -30.18 33.06 -5.05
C THR A 1176 -31.39 32.21 -4.71
N CYS A 1177 -31.14 31.01 -4.16
CA CYS A 1177 -32.16 30.22 -3.51
C CYS A 1177 -32.75 31.06 -2.35
N PRO A 1178 -34.08 31.22 -2.23
CA PRO A 1178 -34.68 32.14 -1.26
C PRO A 1178 -34.63 31.55 0.17
N LEU A 1179 -33.46 31.65 0.80
CA LEU A 1179 -33.17 31.21 2.16
C LEU A 1179 -33.39 32.33 3.21
N ASP A 1180 -33.68 33.57 2.77
CA ASP A 1180 -33.80 34.79 3.58
C ASP A 1180 -34.87 34.75 4.71
N ASP A 1181 -35.77 33.76 4.69
CA ASP A 1181 -36.87 33.56 5.67
C ASP A 1181 -36.60 32.42 6.69
N LEU A 1182 -35.41 31.80 6.70
CA LEU A 1182 -35.10 30.64 7.55
C LEU A 1182 -34.57 31.00 8.95
N ASP A 1183 -35.11 30.31 9.96
CA ASP A 1183 -34.74 30.46 11.37
C ASP A 1183 -33.51 29.57 11.70
N PRO A 1184 -32.35 30.12 12.09
CA PRO A 1184 -31.11 29.36 12.20
C PRO A 1184 -31.18 28.31 13.32
N GLY A 1185 -31.24 27.04 12.92
CA GLY A 1185 -31.41 25.89 13.82
C GLY A 1185 -32.48 24.87 13.42
N GLN A 1186 -33.15 25.04 12.27
CA GLN A 1186 -33.96 23.97 11.66
C GLN A 1186 -33.26 23.41 10.41
N ASP A 1187 -33.05 22.08 10.36
CA ASP A 1187 -32.63 21.37 9.15
C ASP A 1187 -33.65 21.65 8.03
N VAL A 1188 -33.21 22.22 6.90
CA VAL A 1188 -34.07 22.39 5.72
C VAL A 1188 -34.33 21.01 5.12
N VAL A 1189 -35.61 20.59 5.12
CA VAL A 1189 -36.05 19.30 4.59
C VAL A 1189 -36.67 19.50 3.21
N LEU A 1190 -36.05 18.91 2.19
CA LEU A 1190 -36.62 18.78 0.85
C LEU A 1190 -37.23 17.38 0.72
N GLU A 1191 -38.47 17.29 0.24
CA GLU A 1191 -39.13 16.01 -0.04
C GLU A 1191 -39.46 15.92 -1.54
N LEU A 1192 -39.06 14.82 -2.18
CA LEU A 1192 -39.21 14.59 -3.62
C LEU A 1192 -39.94 13.26 -3.86
N ASP A 1193 -40.97 13.26 -4.69
CA ASP A 1193 -41.65 12.04 -5.18
C ASP A 1193 -40.87 11.39 -6.36
N SER A 1194 -39.53 11.39 -6.29
CA SER A 1194 -38.60 11.05 -7.37
C SER A 1194 -37.34 10.36 -6.84
N GLY A 1195 -36.70 9.52 -7.67
CA GLY A 1195 -35.36 8.97 -7.42
C GLY A 1195 -34.20 9.88 -7.83
N VAL A 1196 -34.48 10.91 -8.64
CA VAL A 1196 -33.51 11.91 -9.11
C VAL A 1196 -33.58 13.17 -8.26
N LEU A 1197 -32.41 13.62 -7.77
CA LEU A 1197 -32.19 14.90 -7.11
C LEU A 1197 -31.77 15.94 -8.18
N PRO A 1198 -32.61 16.95 -8.48
CA PRO A 1198 -32.38 17.89 -9.58
C PRO A 1198 -31.38 19.03 -9.21
N PRO A 1199 -30.96 19.84 -10.19
CA PRO A 1199 -30.21 21.08 -9.93
C PRO A 1199 -31.01 22.04 -9.03
N PRO A 1200 -30.37 22.83 -8.14
CA PRO A 1200 -28.93 22.82 -7.81
C PRO A 1200 -28.55 21.78 -6.74
N TYR A 1201 -29.48 20.96 -6.27
CA TYR A 1201 -29.29 20.18 -5.05
C TYR A 1201 -28.24 19.08 -5.18
N ALA A 1202 -28.01 18.56 -6.39
CA ALA A 1202 -26.87 17.66 -6.66
C ALA A 1202 -25.51 18.37 -6.46
N GLU A 1203 -25.40 19.64 -6.88
CA GLU A 1203 -24.20 20.45 -6.65
C GLU A 1203 -23.96 20.69 -5.15
N MET A 1204 -25.04 20.84 -4.36
CA MET A 1204 -24.96 20.91 -2.90
C MET A 1204 -24.48 19.60 -2.25
N VAL A 1205 -24.74 18.43 -2.85
CA VAL A 1205 -24.15 17.15 -2.40
C VAL A 1205 -22.65 17.12 -2.70
N ARG A 1206 -22.26 17.49 -3.93
CA ARG A 1206 -20.84 17.55 -4.34
C ARG A 1206 -20.03 18.57 -3.54
N ALA A 1207 -20.65 19.70 -3.16
CA ALA A 1207 -20.08 20.72 -2.29
C ALA A 1207 -20.14 20.37 -0.78
N GLN A 1208 -20.52 19.14 -0.40
CA GLN A 1208 -20.61 18.65 0.97
C GLN A 1208 -21.57 19.44 1.89
N ALA A 1209 -22.52 20.21 1.32
CA ALA A 1209 -23.51 21.01 2.05
C ALA A 1209 -24.80 20.23 2.42
N VAL A 1210 -24.94 19.00 1.92
CA VAL A 1210 -26.02 18.07 2.28
C VAL A 1210 -25.58 17.15 3.41
N ARG A 1211 -26.35 17.12 4.50
CA ARG A 1211 -26.07 16.33 5.70
C ARG A 1211 -26.57 14.89 5.60
N ALA A 1212 -27.75 14.68 5.01
CA ALA A 1212 -28.37 13.36 4.90
C ALA A 1212 -29.35 13.26 3.73
N ILE A 1213 -29.47 12.05 3.17
CA ILE A 1213 -30.44 11.68 2.13
C ILE A 1213 -31.10 10.35 2.51
N ASP A 1214 -32.39 10.34 2.84
CA ASP A 1214 -33.17 9.11 2.90
C ASP A 1214 -33.79 8.81 1.53
N VAL A 1215 -33.66 7.58 1.03
CA VAL A 1215 -34.35 7.09 -0.17
C VAL A 1215 -35.26 5.92 0.22
N HIS A 1216 -36.55 6.05 -0.03
CA HIS A 1216 -37.56 5.06 0.32
C HIS A 1216 -38.10 4.36 -0.93
N TYR A 1217 -37.91 3.04 -1.04
CA TYR A 1217 -38.47 2.23 -2.14
C TYR A 1217 -39.92 1.78 -1.85
N LYS A 1218 -40.66 1.37 -2.88
CA LYS A 1218 -42.13 1.09 -2.85
C LYS A 1218 -42.51 -0.26 -2.26
#